data_AF-A0A7S1FDY4-F1
#
_entry.id   AF-A0A7S1FDY4-F1
#
_cell.length_a   1.000
_cell.length_b   1.000
_cell.length_c   1.000
_cell.angle_alpha   90.00
_cell.angle_beta   90.00
_cell.angle_gamma   90.00
#
_symmetry.space_group_name_H-M   'P 1'
#
loop_
_entity.id
_entity.type
_entity.pdbx_description
1 polymer ?
#
loop_
_entity_poly.entity_id
_entity_poly.type
_entity_poly.pdbx_seq_one_letter_code
_entity_poly.pdbx_strand_id
1 'polypeptide(L)'
;AGLVQLVLIDARAWRRRGFIYTVLEADDDVGLANIAMGVVGIGVILLLNRMSYPEAMTRPEPYFGVFLDNPILKQRLGRKKVMFLKAHVFGDNQFMGWLLTVGSFGWLVFSVCHSVHWSNVLAAASSLVGGGFAWYSAYHEDSPLDALLFGCHRCPVSSEHPMGPLFNEVRRAHETINVDAGLDAATAAVAKLPWCVHTPGVWRVLQRGMAAMKVEMHVDMHPFALAQLLRSEEVKKEDPTIDTVEVVEKLSDNADVMYTSTLPSPPMPRSDQVFVSALRETGEGLIVAEWAVDDERRPTRPNVARQHPFTVQELRQIGANATHLTVCIVSFVADWMPLVLINGELDKGVEELQALRELPGSKDGNDLIRVIQEEIWKCVAQESPPALWDYFRLHAMGINNFCIPVTDIKHLPSVASPENPCDALGAESVHDPLHVAATAMAFSRGPLWKETSVFGQFFNRHGGPSVALHAHLSGAVRCTTKVPNVHPFPLCAMLNSEEFKRESDTNILEFRVVEKVSDFCSIIYQKTSLGGMLEHRDAVYASMVVDVNPDLVMMIEWPVEVASCPQVARCHRARSFFCYEAKAIRHAKSVHTRLTLTAVVNMGGSLGSRFLRPVLGRGTAEALSGGLAELSKFFGTDEGSAAMLDAQREVLKSVCEGLRAELPASAASFMEVHSEVFKQVYGRVTPSLEPLEVA
;
A
#
# COMPACT_ATOMS: atom_id res chain seq x y z
N ALA A 1 -15.82 3.04 51.06
CA ALA A 1 -16.43 1.70 51.18
C ALA A 1 -17.95 1.77 50.95
N GLY A 2 -18.76 2.28 51.89
CA GLY A 2 -20.23 2.34 51.73
C GLY A 2 -20.74 3.18 50.55
N LEU A 3 -20.06 4.27 50.19
CA LEU A 3 -20.41 5.11 49.03
C LEU A 3 -20.14 4.41 47.67
N VAL A 4 -19.14 3.52 47.63
CA VAL A 4 -18.73 2.76 46.44
C VAL A 4 -19.67 1.55 46.23
N GLN A 5 -20.18 0.97 47.31
CA GLN A 5 -21.16 -0.12 47.23
C GLN A 5 -22.56 0.34 46.80
N LEU A 6 -22.92 1.60 47.08
CA LEU A 6 -24.17 2.21 46.58
C LEU A 6 -24.20 2.36 45.04
N VAL A 7 -23.03 2.45 44.41
CA VAL A 7 -22.88 2.55 42.95
C VAL A 7 -22.87 1.16 42.28
N LEU A 8 -22.52 0.11 43.02
CA LEU A 8 -22.44 -1.27 42.52
C LEU A 8 -23.78 -2.04 42.55
N ILE A 9 -24.84 -1.47 43.13
CA ILE A 9 -26.18 -2.06 43.08
C ILE A 9 -26.71 -1.93 41.65
N ASP A 10 -26.93 -3.07 40.99
CA ASP A 10 -27.38 -3.19 39.59
C ASP A 10 -28.51 -2.18 39.26
N ALA A 11 -28.17 -1.19 38.43
CA ALA A 11 -29.08 -0.12 38.02
C ALA A 11 -30.33 -0.65 37.29
N ARG A 12 -30.30 -1.87 36.75
CA ARG A 12 -31.48 -2.53 36.15
C ARG A 12 -32.45 -3.06 37.21
N ALA A 13 -31.95 -3.52 38.35
CA ALA A 13 -32.78 -3.94 39.49
C ALA A 13 -33.44 -2.73 40.18
N TRP A 14 -32.70 -1.63 40.35
CA TRP A 14 -33.21 -0.38 40.93
C TRP A 14 -34.39 0.20 40.12
N ARG A 15 -34.29 0.19 38.79
CA ARG A 15 -35.37 0.68 37.90
C ARG A 15 -36.61 -0.21 37.88
N ARG A 16 -36.48 -1.52 38.08
CA ARG A 16 -37.61 -2.46 37.98
C ARG A 16 -38.36 -2.70 39.29
N ARG A 17 -37.69 -2.63 40.45
CA ARG A 17 -38.27 -3.02 41.74
C ARG A 17 -38.29 -1.91 42.80
N GLY A 18 -37.63 -0.78 42.52
CA GLY A 18 -37.58 0.39 43.42
C GLY A 18 -36.52 0.29 44.51
N PHE A 19 -35.99 1.44 44.92
CA PHE A 19 -34.85 1.59 45.85
C PHE A 19 -34.98 0.78 47.13
N ILE A 20 -36.16 0.81 47.76
CA ILE A 20 -36.41 0.18 49.06
C ILE A 20 -36.36 -1.36 48.94
N TYR A 21 -36.85 -1.91 47.83
CA TYR A 21 -36.87 -3.36 47.62
C TYR A 21 -35.46 -3.92 47.38
N THR A 22 -34.63 -3.20 46.60
CA THR A 22 -33.25 -3.61 46.29
C THR A 22 -32.33 -3.53 47.51
N VAL A 23 -32.61 -2.61 48.44
CA VAL A 23 -31.88 -2.48 49.72
C VAL A 23 -32.25 -3.58 50.72
N LEU A 24 -33.45 -4.16 50.62
CA LEU A 24 -33.94 -5.23 51.52
C LEU A 24 -33.57 -6.65 51.05
N GLU A 25 -33.25 -6.85 49.76
CA GLU A 25 -32.82 -8.15 49.19
C GLU A 25 -31.27 -8.32 49.17
N ALA A 26 -30.51 -7.31 49.58
CA ALA A 26 -29.04 -7.39 49.59
C ALA A 26 -28.58 -8.33 50.71
N ASP A 27 -28.04 -9.50 50.35
CA ASP A 27 -27.55 -10.52 51.29
C ASP A 27 -26.59 -9.93 52.34
N ASP A 28 -26.77 -10.39 53.57
CA ASP A 28 -26.46 -9.73 54.85
C ASP A 28 -24.97 -9.48 55.16
N ASP A 29 -24.03 -9.80 54.27
CA ASP A 29 -22.61 -9.72 54.61
C ASP A 29 -21.99 -8.32 54.43
N VAL A 30 -22.65 -7.36 53.75
CA VAL A 30 -22.05 -6.01 53.57
C VAL A 30 -22.99 -4.79 53.52
N GLY A 31 -24.33 -4.96 53.50
CA GLY A 31 -25.24 -3.91 53.02
C GLY A 31 -25.78 -2.88 54.03
N LEU A 32 -26.60 -3.30 54.99
CA LEU A 32 -27.54 -2.36 55.64
C LEU A 32 -26.88 -1.38 56.63
N ALA A 33 -25.94 -1.87 57.44
CA ALA A 33 -25.29 -1.05 58.48
C ALA A 33 -24.35 0.02 57.88
N ASN A 34 -23.65 -0.31 56.78
CA ASN A 34 -22.76 0.62 56.10
C ASN A 34 -23.51 1.69 55.31
N ILE A 35 -24.64 1.33 54.70
CA ILE A 35 -25.55 2.28 54.03
C ILE A 35 -26.20 3.19 55.07
N ALA A 36 -26.68 2.64 56.20
CA ALA A 36 -27.24 3.42 57.29
C ALA A 36 -26.21 4.39 57.91
N MET A 37 -24.97 3.94 58.14
CA MET A 37 -23.86 4.80 58.59
C MET A 37 -23.51 5.90 57.59
N GLY A 38 -23.58 5.62 56.28
CA GLY A 38 -23.38 6.63 55.24
C GLY A 38 -24.47 7.70 55.22
N VAL A 39 -25.75 7.29 55.30
CA VAL A 39 -26.89 8.20 55.32
C VAL A 39 -26.94 9.02 56.62
N VAL A 40 -26.68 8.40 57.77
CA VAL A 40 -26.61 9.08 59.07
C VAL A 40 -25.40 10.03 59.12
N GLY A 41 -24.24 9.62 58.59
CA GLY A 41 -23.05 10.46 58.50
C GLY A 41 -23.26 11.70 57.64
N ILE A 42 -23.89 11.57 56.48
CA ILE A 42 -24.26 12.70 55.62
C ILE A 42 -25.28 13.61 56.32
N GLY A 43 -26.28 13.03 56.97
CA GLY A 43 -27.28 13.77 57.74
C GLY A 43 -26.67 14.60 58.88
N VAL A 44 -25.73 14.02 59.63
CA VAL A 44 -25.03 14.69 60.74
C VAL A 44 -24.08 15.78 60.23
N ILE A 45 -23.35 15.56 59.13
CA ILE A 45 -22.48 16.58 58.51
C ILE A 45 -23.32 17.76 57.98
N LEU A 46 -24.47 17.48 57.33
CA LEU A 46 -25.39 18.53 56.87
C LEU A 46 -26.00 19.32 58.04
N LEU A 47 -26.37 18.64 59.13
CA LEU A 47 -26.94 19.29 60.32
C LEU A 47 -25.90 20.16 61.03
N LEU A 48 -24.68 19.64 61.20
CA LEU A 48 -23.56 20.36 61.82
C LEU A 48 -23.12 21.55 60.97
N ASN A 49 -23.03 21.41 59.65
CA ASN A 49 -22.70 22.55 58.76
C ASN A 49 -23.74 23.66 58.81
N ARG A 50 -25.02 23.32 58.94
CA ARG A 50 -26.11 24.30 59.02
C ARG A 50 -26.13 25.05 60.35
N MET A 51 -25.63 24.44 61.42
CA MET A 51 -25.59 25.05 62.76
C MET A 51 -24.25 25.74 63.08
N SER A 52 -23.13 25.29 62.51
CA SER A 52 -21.80 25.81 62.84
C SER A 52 -21.34 26.98 61.98
N TYR A 53 -21.83 27.13 60.74
CA TYR A 53 -21.42 28.23 59.84
C TYR A 53 -22.58 28.82 59.03
N PRO A 54 -23.61 29.40 59.69
CA PRO A 54 -24.78 29.97 59.00
C PRO A 54 -24.40 31.14 58.07
N GLU A 55 -23.32 31.87 58.39
CA GLU A 55 -22.82 33.00 57.60
C GLU A 55 -22.05 32.56 56.34
N ALA A 56 -21.34 31.43 56.37
CA ALA A 56 -20.61 30.91 55.20
C ALA A 56 -21.56 30.41 54.09
N MET A 57 -22.75 29.95 54.47
CA MET A 57 -23.83 29.55 53.56
C MET A 57 -24.59 30.74 52.95
N THR A 58 -24.57 31.90 53.62
CA THR A 58 -25.34 33.09 53.19
C THR A 58 -24.48 34.18 52.56
N ARG A 59 -23.18 34.24 52.88
CA ARG A 59 -22.17 35.13 52.28
C ARG A 59 -20.80 34.43 52.26
N PRO A 60 -20.46 33.65 51.21
CA PRO A 60 -19.21 32.87 51.15
C PRO A 60 -17.93 33.68 50.87
N GLU A 61 -18.07 34.92 50.41
CA GLU A 61 -16.98 35.82 49.99
C GLU A 61 -15.92 36.14 51.07
N PRO A 62 -16.26 36.33 52.36
CA PRO A 62 -15.28 36.67 53.40
C PRO A 62 -14.35 35.51 53.79
N TYR A 63 -14.77 34.25 53.58
CA TYR A 63 -14.04 33.07 54.07
C TYR A 63 -13.08 32.49 53.02
N PHE A 64 -13.53 32.30 51.78
CA PHE A 64 -12.67 31.77 50.71
C PHE A 64 -11.97 32.86 49.89
N GLY A 65 -12.47 34.11 49.96
CA GLY A 65 -11.90 35.26 49.27
C GLY A 65 -10.49 35.59 49.74
N VAL A 66 -10.21 35.42 51.03
CA VAL A 66 -8.89 35.68 51.66
C VAL A 66 -7.80 34.75 51.13
N PHE A 67 -8.12 33.48 50.87
CA PHE A 67 -7.15 32.50 50.35
C PHE A 67 -6.82 32.76 48.86
N LEU A 68 -7.84 33.14 48.07
CA LEU A 68 -7.69 33.47 46.65
C LEU A 68 -7.18 34.90 46.40
N ASP A 69 -7.21 35.77 47.42
CA ASP A 69 -6.54 37.07 47.42
C ASP A 69 -5.08 37.03 47.88
N ASN A 70 -4.56 35.85 48.19
CA ASN A 70 -3.17 35.69 48.60
C ASN A 70 -2.22 36.27 47.51
N PRO A 71 -1.36 37.25 47.87
CA PRO A 71 -0.51 37.94 46.92
C PRO A 71 0.46 36.99 46.19
N ILE A 72 0.86 35.88 46.81
CA ILE A 72 1.73 34.85 46.22
C ILE A 72 1.03 34.14 45.05
N LEU A 73 -0.28 33.87 45.18
CA LEU A 73 -1.08 33.23 44.13
C LEU A 73 -1.26 34.16 42.92
N LYS A 74 -1.52 35.46 43.16
CA LYS A 74 -1.60 36.47 42.08
C LYS A 74 -0.26 36.64 41.37
N GLN A 75 0.85 36.50 42.07
CA GLN A 75 2.21 36.60 41.51
C GLN A 75 2.57 35.37 40.65
N ARG A 76 2.15 34.15 41.04
CA ARG A 76 2.46 32.92 40.29
C ARG A 76 1.52 32.61 39.12
N LEU A 77 0.21 32.84 39.30
CA LEU A 77 -0.80 32.45 38.31
C LEU A 77 -1.25 33.63 37.43
N GLY A 78 -0.95 34.86 37.82
CA GLY A 78 -1.35 36.07 37.11
C GLY A 78 -2.80 36.49 37.39
N ARG A 79 -3.02 37.81 37.42
CA ARG A 79 -4.27 38.44 37.88
C ARG A 79 -5.52 38.00 37.11
N LYS A 80 -5.43 37.80 35.80
CA LYS A 80 -6.57 37.33 34.97
C LYS A 80 -7.01 35.91 35.32
N LYS A 81 -6.06 34.98 35.54
CA LYS A 81 -6.37 33.58 35.89
C LYS A 81 -6.91 33.45 37.30
N VAL A 82 -6.40 34.26 38.25
CA VAL A 82 -6.95 34.30 39.62
C VAL A 82 -8.37 34.89 39.65
N MET A 83 -8.67 35.89 38.82
CA MET A 83 -10.04 36.42 38.68
C MET A 83 -10.99 35.42 38.03
N PHE A 84 -10.52 34.67 37.03
CA PHE A 84 -11.28 33.57 36.42
C PHE A 84 -11.57 32.45 37.43
N LEU A 85 -10.54 32.01 38.19
CA LEU A 85 -10.71 31.04 39.28
C LEU A 85 -11.69 31.54 40.34
N LYS A 86 -11.60 32.80 40.75
CA LYS A 86 -12.56 33.39 41.70
C LYS A 86 -13.99 33.34 41.16
N ALA A 87 -14.20 33.78 39.92
CA ALA A 87 -15.53 33.78 39.33
C ALA A 87 -16.12 32.36 39.19
N HIS A 88 -15.29 31.34 38.94
CA HIS A 88 -15.71 29.95 38.84
C HIS A 88 -15.91 29.27 40.20
N VAL A 89 -14.98 29.45 41.14
CA VAL A 89 -15.07 28.88 42.50
C VAL A 89 -16.29 29.38 43.26
N PHE A 90 -16.65 30.66 43.09
CA PHE A 90 -17.83 31.25 43.72
C PHE A 90 -19.13 31.06 42.91
N GLY A 91 -19.02 30.68 41.63
CA GLY A 91 -20.18 30.46 40.75
C GLY A 91 -20.68 29.02 40.70
N ASP A 92 -19.85 28.06 41.13
CA ASP A 92 -20.16 26.64 41.08
C ASP A 92 -20.57 26.08 42.46
N ASN A 93 -21.87 25.85 42.63
CA ASN A 93 -22.46 25.32 43.86
C ASN A 93 -21.94 23.91 44.21
N GLN A 94 -21.49 23.12 43.24
CA GLN A 94 -20.94 21.79 43.49
C GLN A 94 -19.52 21.86 44.06
N PHE A 95 -18.70 22.77 43.54
CA PHE A 95 -17.35 23.02 44.06
C PHE A 95 -17.39 23.64 45.48
N MET A 96 -18.35 24.51 45.77
CA MET A 96 -18.59 25.03 47.11
C MET A 96 -19.06 23.94 48.08
N GLY A 97 -19.88 22.99 47.61
CA GLY A 97 -20.25 21.79 48.35
C GLY A 97 -19.05 20.87 48.65
N TRP A 98 -18.10 20.76 47.70
CA TRP A 98 -16.84 20.03 47.87
C TRP A 98 -15.94 20.67 48.94
N LEU A 99 -15.71 21.99 48.88
CA LEU A 99 -14.93 22.74 49.88
C LEU A 99 -15.53 22.63 51.28
N LEU A 100 -16.87 22.68 51.38
CA LEU A 100 -17.57 22.47 52.65
C LEU A 100 -17.36 21.05 53.17
N THR A 101 -17.52 20.02 52.33
CA THR A 101 -17.40 18.62 52.76
C THR A 101 -15.98 18.28 53.22
N VAL A 102 -14.96 18.76 52.50
CA VAL A 102 -13.54 18.61 52.89
C VAL A 102 -13.24 19.38 54.18
N GLY A 103 -13.78 20.59 54.32
CA GLY A 103 -13.65 21.41 55.53
C GLY A 103 -14.30 20.76 56.76
N SER A 104 -15.50 20.19 56.61
CA SER A 104 -16.24 19.50 57.68
C SER A 104 -15.57 18.20 58.09
N PHE A 105 -15.03 17.44 57.13
CA PHE A 105 -14.30 16.21 57.44
C PHE A 105 -12.96 16.51 58.12
N GLY A 106 -12.25 17.54 57.65
CA GLY A 106 -11.05 18.05 58.31
C GLY A 106 -11.32 18.53 59.75
N TRP A 107 -12.46 19.21 59.97
CA TRP A 107 -12.90 19.64 61.30
C TRP A 107 -13.32 18.46 62.22
N LEU A 108 -13.99 17.45 61.67
CA LEU A 108 -14.37 16.23 62.40
C LEU A 108 -13.10 15.46 62.86
N VAL A 109 -12.13 15.29 61.96
CA VAL A 109 -10.85 14.64 62.27
C VAL A 109 -10.03 15.47 63.28
N PHE A 110 -10.05 16.80 63.17
CA PHE A 110 -9.45 17.71 64.15
C PHE A 110 -10.03 17.54 65.57
N SER A 111 -11.35 17.39 65.64
CA SER A 111 -12.06 17.25 66.91
C SER A 111 -11.82 15.89 67.59
N VAL A 112 -11.42 14.87 66.82
CA VAL A 112 -11.23 13.49 67.32
C VAL A 112 -9.74 13.14 67.53
N CYS A 113 -8.83 13.68 66.73
CA CYS A 113 -7.42 13.27 66.72
C CYS A 113 -6.49 14.44 67.06
N HIS A 114 -6.26 14.69 68.35
CA HIS A 114 -5.48 15.83 68.85
C HIS A 114 -3.95 15.79 68.62
N SER A 115 -3.37 14.82 67.88
CA SER A 115 -1.90 14.60 67.97
C SER A 115 -1.12 14.01 66.77
N VAL A 116 -1.59 14.03 65.51
CA VAL A 116 -0.79 13.49 64.38
C VAL A 116 -0.40 14.56 63.36
N HIS A 117 0.81 14.45 62.79
CA HIS A 117 1.39 15.35 61.79
C HIS A 117 0.47 15.57 60.58
N TRP A 118 0.02 16.81 60.48
CA TRP A 118 -1.11 17.29 59.72
C TRP A 118 -0.99 17.20 58.20
N SER A 119 0.20 17.40 57.64
CA SER A 119 0.38 17.54 56.19
C SER A 119 0.03 16.27 55.42
N ASN A 120 0.32 15.10 56.01
CA ASN A 120 0.19 13.83 55.30
C ASN A 120 -1.25 13.31 55.31
N VAL A 121 -2.01 13.57 56.38
CA VAL A 121 -3.41 13.18 56.51
C VAL A 121 -4.31 14.10 55.68
N LEU A 122 -4.05 15.42 55.69
CA LEU A 122 -4.72 16.36 54.79
C LEU A 122 -4.38 16.08 53.33
N ALA A 123 -3.11 15.84 52.99
CA ALA A 123 -2.74 15.47 51.62
C ALA A 123 -3.43 14.18 51.18
N ALA A 124 -3.44 13.12 52.01
CA ALA A 124 -4.11 11.87 51.69
C ALA A 124 -5.64 12.04 51.55
N ALA A 125 -6.29 12.79 52.44
CA ALA A 125 -7.73 13.05 52.35
C ALA A 125 -8.10 13.93 51.14
N SER A 126 -7.31 14.98 50.87
CA SER A 126 -7.46 15.82 49.68
C SER A 126 -7.19 15.07 48.39
N SER A 127 -6.22 14.13 48.37
CA SER A 127 -5.96 13.25 47.22
C SER A 127 -7.05 12.20 47.02
N LEU A 128 -7.63 11.66 48.10
CA LEU A 128 -8.67 10.62 47.99
C LEU A 128 -10.04 11.22 47.59
N VAL A 129 -10.37 12.40 48.12
CA VAL A 129 -11.59 13.14 47.76
C VAL A 129 -11.41 13.90 46.44
N GLY A 130 -10.22 14.44 46.16
CA GLY A 130 -9.87 15.01 44.87
C GLY A 130 -9.83 13.94 43.77
N GLY A 131 -9.33 12.75 44.07
CA GLY A 131 -9.42 11.57 43.21
C GLY A 131 -10.85 11.11 42.99
N GLY A 132 -11.68 11.09 44.04
CA GLY A 132 -13.11 10.78 43.92
C GLY A 132 -13.93 11.83 43.16
N PHE A 133 -13.57 13.11 43.25
CA PHE A 133 -14.18 14.19 42.48
C PHE A 133 -13.72 14.18 41.03
N ALA A 134 -12.43 13.99 40.76
CA ALA A 134 -11.92 13.75 39.40
C ALA A 134 -12.59 12.52 38.77
N TRP A 135 -12.81 11.46 39.54
CA TRP A 135 -13.54 10.27 39.12
C TRP A 135 -15.01 10.59 38.81
N TYR A 136 -15.74 11.26 39.71
CA TYR A 136 -17.14 11.64 39.50
C TYR A 136 -17.34 12.65 38.36
N SER A 137 -16.45 13.63 38.22
CA SER A 137 -16.47 14.64 37.15
C SER A 137 -16.06 14.08 35.80
N ALA A 138 -15.22 13.05 35.76
CA ALA A 138 -14.90 12.29 34.55
C ALA A 138 -16.05 11.37 34.09
N TYR A 139 -17.03 11.08 34.96
CA TYR A 139 -18.21 10.25 34.65
C TYR A 139 -19.37 11.04 34.02
N HIS A 140 -19.25 12.36 33.90
CA HIS A 140 -20.19 13.18 33.13
C HIS A 140 -19.59 13.51 31.77
N GLU A 141 -20.17 12.93 30.71
CA GLU A 141 -19.88 13.32 29.32
C GLU A 141 -20.01 14.85 29.16
N ASP A 142 -19.09 15.46 28.40
CA ASP A 142 -18.97 16.92 28.16
C ASP A 142 -18.61 17.75 29.40
N SER A 143 -17.92 17.16 30.38
CA SER A 143 -17.42 17.92 31.52
C SER A 143 -16.34 18.91 31.06
N PRO A 144 -16.42 20.20 31.43
CA PRO A 144 -15.38 21.18 31.10
C PRO A 144 -14.04 20.86 31.78
N LEU A 145 -14.02 19.92 32.72
CA LEU A 145 -12.80 19.39 33.35
C LEU A 145 -12.14 18.29 32.52
N ASP A 146 -12.80 17.70 31.52
CA ASP A 146 -12.21 16.63 30.70
C ASP A 146 -10.96 17.12 29.96
N ALA A 147 -10.97 18.39 29.54
CA ALA A 147 -9.81 19.04 28.95
C ALA A 147 -8.61 19.18 29.91
N LEU A 148 -8.89 19.31 31.20
CA LEU A 148 -7.90 19.56 32.24
C LEU A 148 -7.41 18.26 32.89
N LEU A 149 -8.29 17.25 32.96
CA LEU A 149 -8.02 15.91 33.44
C LEU A 149 -7.32 15.10 32.33
N PHE A 150 -7.87 15.02 31.13
CA PHE A 150 -7.35 14.16 30.06
C PHE A 150 -6.42 14.86 29.05
N GLY A 151 -6.03 16.11 29.32
CA GLY A 151 -4.96 16.78 28.58
C GLY A 151 -5.34 17.30 27.20
N CYS A 152 -6.47 18.01 27.05
CA CYS A 152 -6.81 18.70 25.79
C CYS A 152 -5.96 19.96 25.51
N HIS A 153 -4.98 20.27 26.35
CA HIS A 153 -4.04 21.36 26.12
C HIS A 153 -2.67 20.78 25.75
N ARG A 154 -2.16 21.14 24.57
CA ARG A 154 -0.80 20.89 24.04
C ARG A 154 0.24 20.83 25.17
N CYS A 155 0.49 19.64 25.71
CA CYS A 155 1.61 19.41 26.62
C CYS A 155 2.82 19.07 25.75
N PRO A 156 3.88 19.89 25.72
CA PRO A 156 5.11 19.49 25.08
C PRO A 156 5.56 18.17 25.70
N VAL A 157 5.87 17.19 24.85
CA VAL A 157 6.35 15.91 25.31
C VAL A 157 7.72 16.12 25.95
N SER A 158 7.95 15.50 27.12
CA SER A 158 9.27 15.58 27.79
C SER A 158 10.38 15.20 26.82
N SER A 159 11.50 15.92 26.82
CA SER A 159 12.69 15.55 26.03
C SER A 159 13.27 14.19 26.43
N GLU A 160 12.89 13.68 27.61
CA GLU A 160 13.24 12.33 28.07
C GLU A 160 12.37 11.23 27.45
N HIS A 161 11.23 11.59 26.84
CA HIS A 161 10.43 10.65 26.07
C HIS A 161 11.17 10.29 24.78
N PRO A 162 11.18 9.01 24.36
CA PRO A 162 11.74 8.53 23.09
C PRO A 162 11.56 9.45 21.88
N MET A 163 10.35 9.97 21.72
CA MET A 163 9.95 10.85 20.62
C MET A 163 9.78 12.32 21.00
N GLY A 164 10.13 12.72 22.22
CA GLY A 164 9.98 14.10 22.67
C GLY A 164 10.64 15.13 21.75
N PRO A 165 11.90 14.93 21.33
CA PRO A 165 12.55 15.82 20.38
C PRO A 165 11.78 15.96 19.05
N LEU A 166 11.42 14.84 18.42
CA LEU A 166 10.69 14.83 17.15
C LEU A 166 9.28 15.43 17.26
N PHE A 167 8.53 15.06 18.29
CA PHE A 167 7.17 15.57 18.52
C PHE A 167 7.18 17.09 18.73
N ASN A 168 8.20 17.62 19.42
CA ASN A 168 8.35 19.05 19.65
C ASN A 168 8.93 19.81 18.45
N GLU A 169 9.60 19.13 17.52
CA GLU A 169 10.22 19.71 16.31
C GLU A 169 9.24 19.86 15.13
N VAL A 170 8.23 18.98 14.98
CA VAL A 170 7.27 18.94 13.83
C VAL A 170 6.36 20.19 13.73
N ARG A 171 6.55 21.19 14.58
CA ARG A 171 5.69 22.38 14.72
C ARG A 171 5.77 23.43 13.59
N ARG A 172 6.35 23.12 12.43
CA ARG A 172 6.48 24.07 11.33
C ARG A 172 5.58 23.65 10.18
N ALA A 173 4.46 24.34 10.01
CA ALA A 173 3.43 24.15 8.98
C ALA A 173 3.93 24.06 7.52
N HIS A 174 5.23 24.20 7.26
CA HIS A 174 5.87 24.25 5.94
C HIS A 174 7.11 23.34 5.80
N GLU A 175 7.44 22.50 6.79
CA GLU A 175 8.53 21.52 6.68
C GLU A 175 7.95 20.13 6.38
N THR A 176 8.51 19.45 5.38
CA THR A 176 8.17 18.05 5.06
C THR A 176 8.52 17.16 6.25
N ILE A 177 7.56 16.34 6.70
CA ILE A 177 7.77 15.35 7.75
C ILE A 177 8.92 14.42 7.34
N ASN A 178 10.00 14.42 8.11
CA ASN A 178 11.15 13.54 7.85
C ASN A 178 10.87 12.14 8.41
N VAL A 179 10.35 11.27 7.54
CA VAL A 179 9.96 9.89 7.87
C VAL A 179 11.17 9.06 8.33
N ASP A 180 12.32 9.19 7.67
CA ASP A 180 13.52 8.41 8.01
C ASP A 180 14.06 8.76 9.40
N ALA A 181 14.12 10.06 9.73
CA ALA A 181 14.51 10.50 11.06
C ALA A 181 13.52 10.02 12.14
N GLY A 182 12.23 9.97 11.80
CA GLY A 182 11.18 9.40 12.65
C GLY A 182 11.41 7.93 12.96
N LEU A 183 11.65 7.12 11.93
CA LEU A 183 11.94 5.69 12.06
C LEU A 183 13.25 5.43 12.82
N ASP A 184 14.30 6.22 12.59
CA ASP A 184 15.58 6.09 13.31
C ASP A 184 15.43 6.37 14.80
N ALA A 185 14.73 7.44 15.16
CA ALA A 185 14.46 7.74 16.56
C ALA A 185 13.57 6.68 17.20
N ALA A 186 12.57 6.19 16.46
CA ALA A 186 11.66 5.17 16.94
C ALA A 186 12.42 3.90 17.34
N THR A 187 13.29 3.39 16.47
CA THR A 187 14.13 2.22 16.76
C THR A 187 15.16 2.49 17.86
N ALA A 188 15.86 3.63 17.80
CA ALA A 188 16.96 3.93 18.73
C ALA A 188 16.49 4.17 20.17
N ALA A 189 15.26 4.66 20.35
CA ALA A 189 14.77 5.03 21.66
C ALA A 189 14.10 3.86 22.41
N VAL A 190 13.42 2.96 21.70
CA VAL A 190 12.85 1.72 22.29
C VAL A 190 13.93 0.82 22.87
N ALA A 191 15.07 0.69 22.18
CA ALA A 191 16.19 -0.13 22.63
C ALA A 191 16.84 0.37 23.94
N LYS A 192 16.66 1.66 24.29
CA LYS A 192 17.28 2.28 25.47
C LYS A 192 16.41 2.26 26.71
N LEU A 193 15.16 1.80 26.61
CA LEU A 193 14.24 1.74 27.74
C LEU A 193 14.66 0.63 28.73
N PRO A 194 14.58 0.87 30.05
CA PRO A 194 14.98 -0.08 31.08
C PRO A 194 13.91 -1.16 31.30
N TRP A 195 13.74 -2.05 30.33
CA TRP A 195 12.70 -3.09 30.32
C TRP A 195 12.74 -4.01 31.54
N CYS A 196 11.62 -4.11 32.25
CA CYS A 196 11.41 -5.07 33.34
C CYS A 196 10.48 -6.20 32.88
N VAL A 197 10.88 -7.45 33.07
CA VAL A 197 10.03 -8.61 32.74
C VAL A 197 8.79 -8.59 33.63
N HIS A 198 7.60 -8.63 33.01
CA HIS A 198 6.33 -8.76 33.73
C HIS A 198 5.84 -10.21 33.73
N THR A 199 5.70 -10.78 32.54
CA THR A 199 5.39 -12.19 32.28
C THR A 199 6.21 -12.68 31.08
N PRO A 200 6.32 -14.00 30.82
CA PRO A 200 7.08 -14.48 29.66
C PRO A 200 6.59 -13.86 28.35
N GLY A 201 7.49 -13.19 27.63
CA GLY A 201 7.15 -12.48 26.37
C GLY A 201 6.54 -11.09 26.57
N VAL A 202 6.40 -10.57 27.79
CA VAL A 202 5.88 -9.23 28.09
C VAL A 202 6.80 -8.49 29.06
N TRP A 203 7.24 -7.30 28.66
CA TRP A 203 8.03 -6.39 29.49
C TRP A 203 7.30 -5.06 29.68
N ARG A 204 7.50 -4.44 30.84
CA ARG A 204 6.90 -3.15 31.19
C ARG A 204 7.93 -2.19 31.75
N VAL A 205 7.70 -0.91 31.52
CA VAL A 205 8.44 0.20 32.13
C VAL A 205 7.44 1.22 32.64
N LEU A 206 7.61 1.65 33.88
CA LEU A 206 6.88 2.77 34.49
C LEU A 206 7.91 3.76 35.02
N GLN A 207 8.06 4.89 34.35
CA GLN A 207 9.08 5.88 34.71
C GLN A 207 8.60 7.30 34.42
N ARG A 208 8.63 8.18 35.43
CA ARG A 208 8.46 9.65 35.27
C ARG A 208 7.26 10.07 34.39
N GLY A 209 6.07 9.48 34.61
CA GLY A 209 4.87 9.81 33.83
C GLY A 209 4.78 9.11 32.47
N MET A 210 5.63 8.11 32.21
CA MET A 210 5.60 7.27 31.01
C MET A 210 5.32 5.81 31.42
N ALA A 211 4.42 5.16 30.68
CA ALA A 211 4.21 3.73 30.70
C ALA A 211 4.59 3.16 29.34
N ALA A 212 5.45 2.16 29.32
CA ALA A 212 5.81 1.43 28.11
C ALA A 212 5.58 -0.06 28.29
N MET A 213 5.20 -0.71 27.21
CA MET A 213 5.01 -2.14 27.14
C MET A 213 5.68 -2.68 25.89
N LYS A 214 6.38 -3.80 26.05
CA LYS A 214 6.97 -4.56 24.96
C LYS A 214 6.37 -5.96 25.00
N VAL A 215 5.92 -6.46 23.86
CA VAL A 215 5.39 -7.81 23.68
C VAL A 215 6.16 -8.48 22.55
N GLU A 216 6.67 -9.68 22.80
CA GLU A 216 7.30 -10.53 21.78
C GLU A 216 6.40 -11.74 21.51
N MET A 217 6.18 -12.03 20.22
CA MET A 217 5.31 -13.12 19.81
C MET A 217 5.66 -13.71 18.44
N HIS A 218 5.11 -14.89 18.19
CA HIS A 218 5.13 -15.53 16.88
C HIS A 218 3.76 -15.40 16.22
N VAL A 219 3.75 -15.02 14.95
CA VAL A 219 2.55 -14.89 14.12
C VAL A 219 2.78 -15.67 12.83
N ASP A 220 1.86 -16.57 12.49
CA ASP A 220 1.92 -17.43 11.31
C ASP A 220 1.52 -16.70 10.02
N MET A 221 2.10 -15.52 9.80
CA MET A 221 1.91 -14.68 8.63
C MET A 221 3.25 -14.20 8.08
N HIS A 222 3.35 -14.00 6.77
CA HIS A 222 4.53 -13.41 6.14
C HIS A 222 4.74 -11.97 6.66
N PRO A 223 5.99 -11.54 6.95
CA PRO A 223 6.26 -10.25 7.61
C PRO A 223 5.76 -9.06 6.78
N PHE A 224 5.86 -9.12 5.45
CA PHE A 224 5.32 -8.07 4.58
C PHE A 224 3.80 -7.96 4.70
N ALA A 225 3.06 -9.07 4.69
CA ALA A 225 1.60 -9.05 4.82
C ALA A 225 1.19 -8.52 6.21
N LEU A 226 1.88 -8.96 7.27
CA LEU A 226 1.63 -8.48 8.62
C LEU A 226 1.94 -6.98 8.75
N ALA A 227 3.00 -6.49 8.13
CA ALA A 227 3.31 -5.05 8.12
C ALA A 227 2.23 -4.23 7.41
N GLN A 228 1.70 -4.72 6.28
CA GLN A 228 0.58 -4.07 5.57
C GLN A 228 -0.71 -4.10 6.39
N LEU A 229 -1.01 -5.22 7.07
CA LEU A 229 -2.14 -5.36 7.98
C LEU A 229 -2.07 -4.34 9.12
N LEU A 230 -0.91 -4.20 9.78
CA LEU A 230 -0.71 -3.28 10.89
C LEU A 230 -0.87 -1.81 10.47
N ARG A 231 -0.53 -1.49 9.21
CA ARG A 231 -0.69 -0.13 8.65
C ARG A 231 -2.09 0.14 8.10
N SER A 232 -2.80 -0.88 7.63
CA SER A 232 -4.07 -0.77 6.93
C SER A 232 -5.12 0.05 7.69
N GLU A 233 -5.83 0.89 6.94
CA GLU A 233 -6.97 1.67 7.43
C GLU A 233 -8.15 0.75 7.79
N GLU A 234 -8.37 -0.30 7.00
CA GLU A 234 -9.47 -1.26 7.17
C GLU A 234 -9.35 -2.01 8.50
N VAL A 235 -8.16 -2.49 8.84
CA VAL A 235 -7.91 -3.19 10.11
C VAL A 235 -8.14 -2.25 11.28
N LYS A 236 -7.71 -1.00 11.18
CA LYS A 236 -7.98 0.02 12.19
C LYS A 236 -9.47 0.37 12.30
N LYS A 237 -10.27 0.20 11.23
CA LYS A 237 -11.73 0.39 11.28
C LYS A 237 -12.49 -0.77 11.92
N GLU A 238 -11.92 -1.97 11.90
CA GLU A 238 -12.52 -3.15 12.51
C GLU A 238 -12.38 -3.17 14.03
N ASP A 239 -11.47 -2.35 14.59
CA ASP A 239 -11.37 -2.14 16.02
C ASP A 239 -12.70 -1.55 16.56
N PRO A 240 -13.42 -2.27 17.44
CA PRO A 240 -14.71 -1.83 17.95
C PRO A 240 -14.61 -0.58 18.83
N THR A 241 -13.40 -0.18 19.24
CA THR A 241 -13.14 1.05 19.99
C THR A 241 -12.96 2.27 19.08
N ILE A 242 -12.80 2.08 17.77
CA ILE A 242 -12.58 3.17 16.81
C ILE A 242 -13.88 3.58 16.13
N ASP A 243 -14.20 4.87 16.18
CA ASP A 243 -15.35 5.51 15.54
C ASP A 243 -15.02 5.93 14.09
N THR A 244 -13.81 6.43 13.88
CA THR A 244 -13.40 6.96 12.56
C THR A 244 -11.92 6.69 12.32
N VAL A 245 -11.58 6.27 11.10
CA VAL A 245 -10.20 6.22 10.58
C VAL A 245 -10.19 6.94 9.24
N GLU A 246 -9.14 7.72 9.00
CA GLU A 246 -8.96 8.46 7.75
C GLU A 246 -7.48 8.63 7.44
N VAL A 247 -7.08 8.39 6.19
CA VAL A 247 -5.77 8.82 5.67
C VAL A 247 -5.84 10.30 5.31
N VAL A 248 -5.15 11.13 6.10
CA VAL A 248 -5.12 12.60 5.95
C VAL A 248 -4.18 13.03 4.83
N GLU A 249 -3.04 12.34 4.68
CA GLU A 249 -2.05 12.61 3.65
C GLU A 249 -1.25 11.35 3.34
N LYS A 250 -1.01 11.06 2.06
CA LYS A 250 -0.01 10.07 1.65
C LYS A 250 1.34 10.76 1.47
N LEU A 251 2.32 10.42 2.30
CA LEU A 251 3.67 11.00 2.23
C LEU A 251 4.54 10.23 1.22
N SER A 252 4.38 8.91 1.17
CA SER A 252 5.04 7.99 0.24
C SER A 252 4.30 6.65 0.22
N ASP A 253 4.72 5.70 -0.62
CA ASP A 253 4.17 4.33 -0.61
C ASP A 253 4.34 3.63 0.75
N ASN A 254 5.32 4.07 1.55
CA ASN A 254 5.66 3.49 2.84
C ASN A 254 5.29 4.36 4.04
N ALA A 255 4.64 5.52 3.85
CA ALA A 255 4.29 6.38 4.97
C ALA A 255 3.03 7.21 4.70
N ASP A 256 2.11 7.17 5.65
CA ASP A 256 0.84 7.89 5.62
C ASP A 256 0.65 8.68 6.91
N VAL A 257 0.03 9.86 6.81
CA VAL A 257 -0.54 10.56 7.95
C VAL A 257 -1.97 10.08 8.13
N MET A 258 -2.27 9.50 9.29
CA MET A 258 -3.57 8.95 9.63
C MET A 258 -4.21 9.73 10.77
N TYR A 259 -5.53 9.77 10.76
CA TYR A 259 -6.36 10.26 11.85
C TYR A 259 -7.25 9.12 12.34
N THR A 260 -7.29 8.91 13.66
CA THR A 260 -8.32 8.05 14.26
C THR A 260 -9.06 8.79 15.37
N SER A 261 -10.34 8.44 15.54
CA SER A 261 -11.19 8.89 16.64
C SER A 261 -11.75 7.66 17.33
N THR A 262 -11.69 7.61 18.66
CA THR A 262 -12.21 6.48 19.44
C THR A 262 -13.59 6.79 20.01
N LEU A 263 -14.39 5.75 20.17
CA LEU A 263 -15.61 5.79 20.97
C LEU A 263 -15.25 5.94 22.45
N PRO A 264 -16.08 6.64 23.24
CA PRO A 264 -15.89 6.72 24.68
C PRO A 264 -15.97 5.30 25.29
N SER A 265 -14.97 4.93 26.07
CA SER A 265 -14.90 3.64 26.76
C SER A 265 -14.58 3.90 28.24
N PRO A 266 -15.60 4.00 29.11
CA PRO A 266 -15.40 4.36 30.51
C PRO A 266 -14.34 3.47 31.17
N PRO A 267 -13.31 4.03 31.85
CA PRO A 267 -13.22 5.42 32.34
C PRO A 267 -12.59 6.43 31.36
N MET A 268 -12.26 6.05 30.14
CA MET A 268 -11.62 6.91 29.14
C MET A 268 -12.65 7.74 28.36
N PRO A 269 -12.45 9.07 28.24
CA PRO A 269 -13.32 9.94 27.45
C PRO A 269 -13.12 9.64 25.96
N ARG A 270 -13.99 10.23 25.13
CA ARG A 270 -13.78 10.26 23.68
C ARG A 270 -12.40 10.87 23.39
N SER A 271 -11.62 10.19 22.57
CA SER A 271 -10.26 10.61 22.23
C SER A 271 -10.01 10.55 20.74
N ASP A 272 -9.03 11.32 20.27
CA ASP A 272 -8.61 11.31 18.89
C ASP A 272 -7.08 11.38 18.78
N GLN A 273 -6.54 10.99 17.62
CA GLN A 273 -5.11 11.02 17.37
C GLN A 273 -4.82 11.32 15.90
N VAL A 274 -3.71 12.02 15.68
CA VAL A 274 -3.12 12.23 14.36
C VAL A 274 -1.68 11.74 14.44
N PHE A 275 -1.30 10.84 13.55
CA PHE A 275 0.00 10.17 13.60
C PHE A 275 0.49 9.81 12.20
N VAL A 276 1.79 9.68 12.07
CA VAL A 276 2.41 9.06 10.89
C VAL A 276 2.48 7.56 11.14
N SER A 277 2.07 6.75 10.16
CA SER A 277 2.27 5.30 10.13
C SER A 277 3.25 4.99 8.99
N ALA A 278 4.46 4.55 9.33
CA ALA A 278 5.54 4.34 8.37
C ALA A 278 6.12 2.93 8.43
N LEU A 279 6.59 2.44 7.28
CA LEU A 279 7.24 1.15 7.08
C LEU A 279 8.67 1.35 6.56
N ARG A 280 9.62 0.57 7.08
CA ARG A 280 10.97 0.49 6.54
C ARG A 280 11.50 -0.92 6.55
N GLU A 281 12.18 -1.28 5.46
CA GLU A 281 12.95 -2.50 5.36
C GLU A 281 14.36 -2.30 5.92
N THR A 282 14.82 -3.29 6.68
CA THR A 282 16.15 -3.33 7.31
C THR A 282 16.82 -4.65 6.98
N GLY A 283 18.14 -4.75 7.20
CA GLY A 283 18.86 -6.01 6.98
C GLY A 283 18.39 -7.19 7.83
N GLU A 284 17.63 -6.94 8.91
CA GLU A 284 17.15 -7.96 9.84
C GLU A 284 15.64 -8.25 9.70
N GLY A 285 14.90 -7.45 8.93
CA GLY A 285 13.44 -7.56 8.82
C GLY A 285 12.75 -6.23 8.47
N LEU A 286 11.48 -6.10 8.82
CA LEU A 286 10.67 -4.89 8.61
C LEU A 286 10.43 -4.17 9.94
N ILE A 287 10.33 -2.85 9.88
CA ILE A 287 9.96 -1.99 10.99
C ILE A 287 8.73 -1.20 10.58
N VAL A 288 7.64 -1.33 11.34
CA VAL A 288 6.50 -0.41 11.28
C VAL A 288 6.57 0.49 12.51
N ALA A 289 6.49 1.80 12.32
CA ALA A 289 6.45 2.75 13.41
C ALA A 289 5.28 3.72 13.24
N GLU A 290 4.62 4.00 14.35
CA GLU A 290 3.54 4.96 14.43
C GLU A 290 3.89 6.01 15.49
N TRP A 291 3.86 7.28 15.10
CA TRP A 291 4.15 8.37 16.03
C TRP A 291 3.26 9.58 15.79
N ALA A 292 2.86 10.21 16.88
CA ALA A 292 2.02 11.40 16.85
C ALA A 292 2.67 12.58 16.09
N VAL A 293 1.85 13.32 15.35
CA VAL A 293 2.23 14.56 14.68
C VAL A 293 1.18 15.66 14.90
N ASP A 294 1.60 16.92 14.93
CA ASP A 294 0.70 18.08 15.02
C ASP A 294 0.35 18.53 13.58
N ASP A 295 -0.82 18.09 13.09
CA ASP A 295 -1.30 18.45 11.74
C ASP A 295 -2.41 19.51 11.82
N GLU A 296 -2.20 20.67 11.19
CA GLU A 296 -3.15 21.78 11.20
C GLU A 296 -4.48 21.46 10.50
N ARG A 297 -4.51 20.49 9.58
CA ARG A 297 -5.74 20.03 8.90
C ARG A 297 -6.70 19.34 9.87
N ARG A 298 -6.19 18.86 11.00
CA ARG A 298 -6.96 18.21 12.08
C ARG A 298 -6.65 18.92 13.41
N PRO A 299 -7.22 20.11 13.67
CA PRO A 299 -7.03 20.79 14.95
C PRO A 299 -7.70 20.04 16.10
N THR A 300 -7.19 20.24 17.32
CA THR A 300 -7.76 19.65 18.54
C THR A 300 -9.21 20.11 18.72
N ARG A 301 -10.12 19.15 18.92
CA ARG A 301 -11.54 19.42 19.15
C ARG A 301 -11.81 19.74 20.63
N PRO A 302 -12.77 20.64 20.94
CA PRO A 302 -13.20 20.82 22.32
C PRO A 302 -13.83 19.52 22.84
N ASN A 303 -13.58 19.19 24.12
CA ASN A 303 -14.09 17.99 24.82
C ASN A 303 -13.64 16.63 24.24
N VAL A 304 -12.58 16.60 23.43
CA VAL A 304 -11.96 15.35 22.93
C VAL A 304 -10.50 15.32 23.38
N ALA A 305 -10.11 14.24 24.05
CA ALA A 305 -8.73 14.07 24.50
C ALA A 305 -7.83 13.72 23.30
N ARG A 306 -6.83 14.54 22.98
CA ARG A 306 -5.85 14.23 21.93
C ARG A 306 -4.81 13.25 22.49
N GLN A 307 -4.75 12.06 21.94
CA GLN A 307 -3.71 11.09 22.25
C GLN A 307 -2.46 11.30 21.39
N HIS A 308 -1.34 10.85 21.93
CA HIS A 308 -0.04 10.89 21.27
C HIS A 308 0.56 9.49 21.22
N PRO A 309 0.11 8.65 20.27
CA PRO A 309 0.57 7.27 20.18
C PRO A 309 2.07 7.26 19.85
N PHE A 310 2.76 6.29 20.42
CA PHE A 310 4.07 5.86 19.96
C PHE A 310 4.14 4.33 19.97
N THR A 311 4.17 3.76 18.77
CA THR A 311 4.21 2.32 18.58
C THR A 311 5.36 1.98 17.63
N VAL A 312 6.13 0.96 17.97
CA VAL A 312 7.19 0.41 17.12
C VAL A 312 7.01 -1.09 17.05
N GLN A 313 6.96 -1.63 15.84
CA GLN A 313 6.75 -3.03 15.56
C GLN A 313 7.91 -3.52 14.71
N GLU A 314 8.73 -4.42 15.25
CA GLU A 314 9.82 -5.06 14.53
C GLU A 314 9.36 -6.46 14.10
N LEU A 315 9.41 -6.72 12.79
CA LEU A 315 8.97 -7.95 12.16
C LEU A 315 10.19 -8.67 11.60
N ARG A 316 10.56 -9.80 12.20
CA ARG A 316 11.66 -10.64 11.72
C ARG A 316 11.13 -11.95 11.17
N GLN A 317 11.57 -12.30 9.96
CA GLN A 317 11.20 -13.57 9.36
C GLN A 317 11.90 -14.71 10.09
N ILE A 318 11.14 -15.72 10.51
CA ILE A 318 11.66 -16.94 11.17
C ILE A 318 11.32 -18.22 10.40
N GLY A 319 10.44 -18.11 9.40
CA GLY A 319 10.09 -19.17 8.47
C GLY A 319 9.41 -18.60 7.22
N ALA A 320 9.05 -19.47 6.27
CA ALA A 320 8.44 -19.03 5.02
C ALA A 320 7.15 -18.20 5.24
N ASN A 321 6.31 -18.63 6.18
CA ASN A 321 5.06 -17.96 6.59
C ASN A 321 5.02 -17.69 8.10
N ALA A 322 6.17 -17.45 8.72
CA ALA A 322 6.23 -17.23 10.16
C ALA A 322 7.08 -15.99 10.46
N THR A 323 6.50 -15.11 11.27
CA THR A 323 7.11 -13.85 11.70
C THR A 323 7.26 -13.84 13.20
N HIS A 324 8.46 -13.49 13.67
CA HIS A 324 8.67 -13.04 15.04
C HIS A 324 8.36 -11.54 15.09
N LEU A 325 7.28 -11.20 15.78
CA LEU A 325 6.80 -9.84 15.96
C LEU A 325 7.21 -9.34 17.35
N THR A 326 7.90 -8.22 17.38
CA THR A 326 8.17 -7.45 18.60
C THR A 326 7.39 -6.16 18.55
N VAL A 327 6.40 -5.99 19.42
CA VAL A 327 5.60 -4.76 19.51
C VAL A 327 6.02 -3.99 20.75
N CYS A 328 6.42 -2.74 20.58
CA CYS A 328 6.67 -1.80 21.66
C CYS A 328 5.65 -0.66 21.56
N ILE A 329 4.89 -0.46 22.64
CA ILE A 329 3.95 0.65 22.78
C ILE A 329 4.45 1.52 23.94
N VAL A 330 4.57 2.83 23.71
CA VAL A 330 4.81 3.81 24.77
C VAL A 330 3.63 4.75 24.82
N SER A 331 3.06 4.91 26.01
CA SER A 331 1.96 5.81 26.29
C SER A 331 2.30 6.74 27.44
N PHE A 332 1.69 7.93 27.42
CA PHE A 332 1.77 8.86 28.53
C PHE A 332 0.85 8.43 29.65
N VAL A 333 1.40 8.42 30.86
CA VAL A 333 0.61 8.35 32.06
C VAL A 333 0.34 9.77 32.50
N ALA A 334 -0.91 10.21 32.42
CA ALA A 334 -1.28 11.46 33.08
C ALA A 334 -1.01 11.31 34.58
N ASP A 335 -0.37 12.31 35.22
CA ASP A 335 0.11 12.25 36.61
C ASP A 335 -0.95 11.85 37.65
N TRP A 336 -2.24 11.93 37.29
CA TRP A 336 -3.38 11.58 38.13
C TRP A 336 -3.94 10.17 37.90
N MET A 337 -3.55 9.46 36.82
CA MET A 337 -4.07 8.12 36.53
C MET A 337 -3.56 7.12 37.59
N PRO A 338 -4.46 6.42 38.31
CA PRO A 338 -4.06 5.36 39.23
C PRO A 338 -3.32 4.23 38.51
N LEU A 339 -2.25 3.71 39.14
CA LEU A 339 -1.47 2.57 38.65
C LEU A 339 -2.31 1.36 38.25
N VAL A 340 -3.44 1.13 38.91
CA VAL A 340 -4.36 0.03 38.59
C VAL A 340 -5.01 0.20 37.22
N LEU A 341 -5.39 1.43 36.83
CA LEU A 341 -5.96 1.70 35.51
C LEU A 341 -4.90 1.55 34.42
N ILE A 342 -3.69 2.05 34.67
CA ILE A 342 -2.57 1.93 33.73
C ILE A 342 -2.26 0.45 33.45
N ASN A 343 -2.15 -0.36 34.51
CA ASN A 343 -1.91 -1.79 34.33
C ASN A 343 -3.08 -2.50 33.63
N GLY A 344 -4.33 -2.14 33.93
CA GLY A 344 -5.50 -2.70 33.25
C GLY A 344 -5.52 -2.40 31.75
N GLU A 345 -5.20 -1.17 31.34
CA GLU A 345 -5.08 -0.81 29.92
C GLU A 345 -3.91 -1.54 29.24
N LEU A 346 -2.77 -1.67 29.93
CA LEU A 346 -1.65 -2.46 29.41
C LEU A 346 -2.01 -3.95 29.29
N ASP A 347 -2.73 -4.53 30.24
CA ASP A 347 -3.19 -5.93 30.19
C ASP A 347 -4.14 -6.15 29.01
N LYS A 348 -5.10 -5.23 28.81
CA LYS A 348 -6.01 -5.25 27.67
C LYS A 348 -5.27 -5.15 26.33
N GLY A 349 -4.26 -4.27 26.25
CA GLY A 349 -3.41 -4.16 25.07
C GLY A 349 -2.61 -5.44 24.79
N VAL A 350 -2.20 -6.20 25.82
CA VAL A 350 -1.59 -7.52 25.62
C VAL A 350 -2.59 -8.50 25.00
N GLU A 351 -3.83 -8.52 25.49
CA GLU A 351 -4.89 -9.41 24.98
C GLU A 351 -5.20 -9.11 23.51
N GLU A 352 -5.37 -7.83 23.16
CA GLU A 352 -5.60 -7.38 21.78
C GLU A 352 -4.42 -7.74 20.85
N LEU A 353 -3.19 -7.53 21.31
CA LEU A 353 -2.00 -7.93 20.54
C LEU A 353 -1.89 -9.45 20.39
N GLN A 354 -2.30 -10.22 21.41
CA GLN A 354 -2.30 -11.68 21.32
C GLN A 354 -3.36 -12.20 20.34
N ALA A 355 -4.47 -11.49 20.15
CA ALA A 355 -5.46 -11.82 19.12
C ALA A 355 -4.87 -11.77 17.70
N LEU A 356 -3.81 -11.00 17.46
CA LEU A 356 -3.09 -11.00 16.18
C LEU A 356 -2.52 -12.38 15.80
N ARG A 357 -2.29 -13.27 16.78
CA ARG A 357 -1.82 -14.64 16.52
C ARG A 357 -2.89 -15.49 15.82
N GLU A 358 -4.17 -15.15 15.96
CA GLU A 358 -5.28 -15.93 15.43
C GLU A 358 -5.70 -15.49 14.01
N LEU A 359 -5.32 -14.27 13.59
CA LEU A 359 -5.62 -13.70 12.27
C LEU A 359 -5.14 -14.52 11.06
N PRO A 360 -3.97 -15.18 11.06
CA PRO A 360 -3.50 -15.89 9.88
C PRO A 360 -4.36 -17.11 9.49
N GLY A 361 -5.19 -17.62 10.42
CA GLY A 361 -6.17 -18.67 10.17
C GLY A 361 -7.59 -18.16 9.89
N SER A 362 -7.82 -16.85 10.00
CA SER A 362 -9.14 -16.25 9.76
C SER A 362 -9.42 -16.09 8.26
N LYS A 363 -10.69 -15.84 7.94
CA LYS A 363 -11.10 -15.48 6.58
C LYS A 363 -10.41 -14.17 6.15
N ASP A 364 -10.27 -13.23 7.08
CA ASP A 364 -9.74 -11.89 6.84
C ASP A 364 -8.23 -11.93 6.50
N GLY A 365 -7.45 -12.82 7.15
CA GLY A 365 -6.04 -13.01 6.82
C GLY A 365 -5.81 -13.52 5.39
N ASN A 366 -6.64 -14.45 4.92
CA ASN A 366 -6.59 -14.96 3.54
C ASN A 366 -7.06 -13.92 2.52
N ASP A 367 -8.12 -13.17 2.85
CA ASP A 367 -8.62 -12.09 2.01
C ASP A 367 -7.56 -10.97 1.87
N LEU A 368 -6.80 -10.65 2.94
CA LEU A 368 -5.70 -9.69 2.87
C LEU A 368 -4.58 -10.14 1.91
N ILE A 369 -4.11 -11.39 2.03
CA ILE A 369 -3.06 -11.92 1.13
C ILE A 369 -3.50 -11.77 -0.33
N ARG A 370 -4.77 -12.08 -0.64
CA ARG A 370 -5.33 -11.91 -1.98
C ARG A 370 -5.32 -10.45 -2.42
N VAL A 371 -5.72 -9.52 -1.56
CA VAL A 371 -5.75 -8.08 -1.87
C VAL A 371 -4.34 -7.54 -2.15
N ILE A 372 -3.35 -7.90 -1.34
CA ILE A 372 -1.96 -7.49 -1.54
C ILE A 372 -1.44 -7.98 -2.90
N GLN A 373 -1.70 -9.24 -3.24
CA GLN A 373 -1.34 -9.79 -4.54
C GLN A 373 -2.03 -9.06 -5.69
N GLU A 374 -3.33 -8.79 -5.55
CA GLU A 374 -4.12 -8.10 -6.56
C GLU A 374 -3.58 -6.70 -6.84
N GLU A 375 -3.24 -5.93 -5.81
CA GLU A 375 -2.66 -4.59 -5.99
C GLU A 375 -1.26 -4.65 -6.64
N ILE A 376 -0.39 -5.58 -6.26
CA ILE A 376 0.92 -5.76 -6.92
C ILE A 376 0.72 -6.09 -8.40
N TRP A 377 -0.16 -7.04 -8.73
CA TRP A 377 -0.42 -7.42 -10.12
C TRP A 377 -1.11 -6.31 -10.93
N LYS A 378 -1.93 -5.50 -10.27
CA LYS A 378 -2.58 -4.34 -10.88
C LYS A 378 -1.57 -3.26 -11.27
N CYS A 379 -0.54 -3.02 -10.45
CA CYS A 379 0.58 -2.15 -10.84
C CYS A 379 1.28 -2.68 -12.10
N VAL A 380 1.62 -3.97 -12.13
CA VAL A 380 2.22 -4.61 -13.31
C VAL A 380 1.33 -4.45 -14.54
N ALA A 381 0.02 -4.65 -14.41
CA ALA A 381 -0.92 -4.51 -15.52
C ALA A 381 -1.00 -3.08 -16.05
N GLN A 382 -0.88 -2.08 -15.18
CA GLN A 382 -0.92 -0.68 -15.56
C GLN A 382 0.33 -0.25 -16.32
N GLU A 383 1.49 -0.78 -15.95
CA GLU A 383 2.79 -0.47 -16.57
C GLU A 383 3.09 -1.33 -17.80
N SER A 384 2.50 -2.53 -17.86
CA SER A 384 2.70 -3.46 -18.98
C SER A 384 2.01 -2.99 -20.27
N PRO A 385 2.64 -3.22 -21.43
CA PRO A 385 1.96 -3.11 -22.71
C PRO A 385 0.68 -3.98 -22.78
N PRO A 386 -0.43 -3.50 -23.40
CA PRO A 386 -1.74 -4.15 -23.25
C PRO A 386 -1.83 -5.60 -23.80
N ALA A 387 -1.23 -5.89 -24.95
CA ALA A 387 -1.20 -7.24 -25.50
C ALA A 387 -0.19 -8.15 -24.77
N LEU A 388 0.91 -7.61 -24.23
CA LEU A 388 1.78 -8.34 -23.31
C LEU A 388 1.00 -8.77 -22.06
N TRP A 389 0.29 -7.82 -21.43
CA TRP A 389 -0.51 -8.11 -20.24
C TRP A 389 -1.61 -9.12 -20.51
N ASP A 390 -2.35 -8.98 -21.62
CA ASP A 390 -3.40 -9.94 -21.96
C ASP A 390 -2.83 -11.35 -22.21
N TYR A 391 -1.69 -11.44 -22.90
CA TYR A 391 -0.98 -12.71 -23.09
C TYR A 391 -0.52 -13.31 -21.75
N PHE A 392 0.15 -12.51 -20.93
CA PHE A 392 0.63 -12.94 -19.62
C PHE A 392 -0.53 -13.44 -18.75
N ARG A 393 -1.61 -12.67 -18.62
CA ARG A 393 -2.80 -13.04 -17.85
C ARG A 393 -3.42 -14.36 -18.31
N LEU A 394 -3.58 -14.56 -19.63
CA LEU A 394 -4.17 -15.79 -20.18
C LEU A 394 -3.36 -17.04 -19.84
N HIS A 395 -2.05 -16.90 -19.64
CA HIS A 395 -1.11 -18.01 -19.46
C HIS A 395 -0.58 -18.17 -18.03
N ALA A 396 -0.70 -17.15 -17.19
CA ALA A 396 -0.27 -17.15 -15.80
C ALA A 396 -1.34 -17.77 -14.88
N MET A 397 -0.97 -18.82 -14.15
CA MET A 397 -1.88 -19.46 -13.19
C MET A 397 -2.19 -18.55 -12.00
N GLY A 398 -3.47 -18.43 -11.64
CA GLY A 398 -3.92 -17.66 -10.48
C GLY A 398 -4.21 -16.18 -10.74
N ILE A 399 -3.71 -15.58 -11.84
CA ILE A 399 -4.00 -14.17 -12.17
C ILE A 399 -5.42 -13.97 -12.68
N ASN A 400 -5.97 -14.95 -13.40
CA ASN A 400 -7.32 -14.89 -13.96
C ASN A 400 -8.43 -14.67 -12.91
N ASN A 401 -8.12 -14.86 -11.63
CA ASN A 401 -9.04 -14.65 -10.52
C ASN A 401 -9.10 -13.19 -10.03
N PHE A 402 -8.19 -12.33 -10.49
CA PHE A 402 -8.15 -10.91 -10.10
C PHE A 402 -8.92 -10.05 -11.10
N CYS A 403 -9.61 -9.02 -10.59
CA CYS A 403 -10.40 -8.09 -11.38
C CYS A 403 -9.54 -6.90 -11.85
N ILE A 404 -8.51 -7.17 -12.65
CA ILE A 404 -7.55 -6.14 -13.08
C ILE A 404 -8.02 -5.51 -14.41
N PRO A 405 -8.39 -4.21 -14.42
CA PRO A 405 -8.79 -3.54 -15.65
C PRO A 405 -7.59 -3.40 -16.59
N VAL A 406 -7.80 -3.70 -17.87
CA VAL A 406 -6.79 -3.45 -18.91
C VAL A 406 -6.76 -1.95 -19.19
N THR A 407 -5.58 -1.33 -19.10
CA THR A 407 -5.34 0.10 -19.31
C THR A 407 -5.63 0.56 -20.74
N ASP A 408 -5.87 1.87 -20.86
CA ASP A 408 -6.40 2.60 -22.03
C ASP A 408 -5.71 2.27 -23.36
N ILE A 409 -6.53 2.18 -24.41
CA ILE A 409 -6.10 2.03 -25.80
C ILE A 409 -5.16 3.18 -26.16
N LYS A 410 -3.92 2.87 -26.58
CA LYS A 410 -3.01 3.90 -27.11
C LYS A 410 -3.59 4.44 -28.42
N HIS A 411 -4.01 5.70 -28.40
CA HIS A 411 -4.40 6.40 -29.62
C HIS A 411 -3.16 6.73 -30.43
N LEU A 412 -3.02 6.08 -31.58
CA LEU A 412 -1.97 6.43 -32.52
C LEU A 412 -2.25 7.81 -33.11
N PRO A 413 -1.19 8.64 -33.31
CA PRO A 413 -1.35 9.96 -33.89
C PRO A 413 -1.94 9.87 -35.31
N SER A 414 -2.68 10.90 -35.70
CA SER A 414 -3.17 11.01 -37.07
C SER A 414 -1.99 11.40 -37.98
N VAL A 415 -1.67 10.55 -38.96
CA VAL A 415 -0.61 10.78 -39.94
C VAL A 415 -1.17 10.55 -41.34
N ALA A 416 -0.77 11.38 -42.31
CA ALA A 416 -1.11 11.17 -43.70
C ALA A 416 -0.42 9.91 -44.25
N SER A 417 -1.09 9.16 -45.13
CA SER A 417 -0.46 8.01 -45.79
C SER A 417 0.73 8.48 -46.62
N PRO A 418 1.97 8.03 -46.34
CA PRO A 418 3.12 8.41 -47.13
C PRO A 418 3.05 7.79 -48.53
N GLU A 419 3.68 8.41 -49.52
CA GLU A 419 3.83 7.82 -50.85
C GLU A 419 4.82 6.64 -50.84
N ASN A 420 5.88 6.75 -50.03
CA ASN A 420 6.87 5.71 -49.79
C ASN A 420 7.33 5.72 -48.31
N PRO A 421 7.07 4.66 -47.54
CA PRO A 421 7.47 4.60 -46.13
C PRO A 421 8.99 4.56 -45.94
N CYS A 422 9.77 4.08 -46.92
CA CYS A 422 11.24 4.06 -46.85
C CYS A 422 11.88 5.46 -46.88
N ASP A 423 11.14 6.47 -47.37
CA ASP A 423 11.60 7.86 -47.45
C ASP A 423 10.98 8.73 -46.34
N ALA A 424 9.79 8.35 -45.86
CA ALA A 424 9.11 9.06 -44.78
C ALA A 424 9.68 8.75 -43.39
N LEU A 425 10.23 7.55 -43.19
CA LEU A 425 10.83 7.12 -41.94
C LEU A 425 12.35 7.26 -42.02
N GLY A 426 12.94 8.03 -41.10
CA GLY A 426 14.38 8.25 -41.01
C GLY A 426 14.99 7.67 -39.74
N ALA A 427 16.30 7.88 -39.56
CA ALA A 427 17.02 7.49 -38.34
C ALA A 427 16.47 8.23 -37.11
N GLU A 428 16.09 9.51 -37.22
CA GLU A 428 15.51 10.28 -36.12
C GLU A 428 14.17 9.71 -35.61
N SER A 429 13.44 8.98 -36.48
CA SER A 429 12.14 8.39 -36.14
C SER A 429 12.23 7.23 -35.15
N VAL A 430 13.43 6.66 -34.91
CA VAL A 430 13.62 5.54 -33.96
C VAL A 430 13.26 5.91 -32.52
N HIS A 431 13.22 7.21 -32.20
CA HIS A 431 12.89 7.72 -30.88
C HIS A 431 11.38 8.01 -30.69
N ASP A 432 10.54 7.87 -31.73
CA ASP A 432 9.09 8.03 -31.65
C ASP A 432 8.35 6.78 -32.17
N PRO A 433 8.18 5.74 -31.33
CA PRO A 433 7.61 4.46 -31.74
C PRO A 433 6.15 4.58 -32.21
N LEU A 434 5.37 5.51 -31.62
CA LEU A 434 3.96 5.69 -31.97
C LEU A 434 3.81 6.39 -33.32
N HIS A 435 4.66 7.35 -33.64
CA HIS A 435 4.68 7.97 -34.96
C HIS A 435 5.07 6.99 -36.07
N VAL A 436 6.08 6.14 -35.82
CA VAL A 436 6.48 5.09 -36.77
C VAL A 436 5.33 4.10 -36.99
N ALA A 437 4.67 3.64 -35.92
CA ALA A 437 3.53 2.75 -36.02
C ALA A 437 2.34 3.38 -36.77
N ALA A 438 2.03 4.65 -36.49
CA ALA A 438 0.99 5.39 -37.18
C ALA A 438 1.29 5.54 -38.68
N THR A 439 2.52 5.90 -39.05
CA THR A 439 2.97 6.06 -40.44
C THR A 439 2.91 4.73 -41.20
N ALA A 440 3.40 3.65 -40.58
CA ALA A 440 3.37 2.30 -41.13
C ALA A 440 1.91 1.83 -41.37
N MET A 441 1.02 2.06 -40.40
CA MET A 441 -0.40 1.75 -40.56
C MET A 441 -1.10 2.60 -41.60
N ALA A 442 -0.82 3.90 -41.66
CA ALA A 442 -1.41 4.80 -42.66
C ALA A 442 -1.08 4.32 -44.07
N PHE A 443 0.17 3.90 -44.31
CA PHE A 443 0.59 3.28 -45.57
C PHE A 443 -0.09 1.93 -45.82
N SER A 444 -0.02 1.02 -44.84
CA SER A 444 -0.57 -0.36 -44.93
C SER A 444 -2.08 -0.38 -45.21
N ARG A 445 -2.83 0.57 -44.65
CA ARG A 445 -4.30 0.69 -44.77
C ARG A 445 -4.75 1.71 -45.81
N GLY A 446 -3.82 2.29 -46.58
CA GLY A 446 -4.15 3.24 -47.64
C GLY A 446 -5.10 2.69 -48.72
N PRO A 447 -5.74 3.53 -49.53
CA PRO A 447 -6.72 3.09 -50.54
C PRO A 447 -6.07 2.52 -51.81
N LEU A 448 -4.75 2.60 -51.96
CA LEU A 448 -4.03 2.31 -53.20
C LEU A 448 -3.66 0.82 -53.38
N TRP A 449 -4.11 -0.06 -52.48
CA TRP A 449 -3.88 -1.50 -52.56
C TRP A 449 -4.93 -2.18 -53.45
N LYS A 450 -4.48 -2.95 -54.45
CA LYS A 450 -5.36 -3.73 -55.33
C LYS A 450 -5.09 -5.22 -55.15
N GLU A 451 -6.12 -5.98 -54.81
CA GLU A 451 -6.03 -7.44 -54.77
C GLU A 451 -5.73 -8.00 -56.16
N THR A 452 -4.89 -9.03 -56.22
CA THR A 452 -4.50 -9.66 -57.48
C THR A 452 -5.22 -10.99 -57.67
N SER A 453 -6.15 -11.03 -58.63
CA SER A 453 -6.96 -12.21 -58.95
C SER A 453 -6.16 -13.38 -59.53
N VAL A 454 -5.02 -13.09 -60.18
CA VAL A 454 -4.13 -14.09 -60.81
C VAL A 454 -3.51 -15.05 -59.80
N PHE A 455 -3.24 -14.56 -58.58
CA PHE A 455 -2.69 -15.37 -57.49
C PHE A 455 -3.75 -16.13 -56.69
N GLY A 456 -4.97 -15.59 -56.66
CA GLY A 456 -6.10 -16.22 -55.98
C GLY A 456 -6.42 -17.63 -56.49
N GLN A 457 -6.19 -17.95 -57.77
CA GLN A 457 -6.47 -19.30 -58.29
C GLN A 457 -5.41 -20.36 -57.91
N PHE A 458 -4.16 -19.96 -57.70
CA PHE A 458 -3.07 -20.87 -57.31
C PHE A 458 -2.97 -21.07 -55.80
N PHE A 459 -3.23 -20.02 -55.01
CA PHE A 459 -3.04 -20.04 -53.55
C PHE A 459 -4.35 -20.21 -52.73
N ASN A 460 -5.54 -19.88 -53.26
CA ASN A 460 -6.80 -19.94 -52.47
C ASN A 460 -7.49 -21.31 -52.45
N ARG A 461 -6.92 -22.39 -52.97
CA ARG A 461 -7.64 -23.67 -52.95
C ARG A 461 -7.96 -24.18 -51.53
N HIS A 462 -7.18 -23.81 -50.50
CA HIS A 462 -7.39 -24.24 -49.10
C HIS A 462 -7.19 -23.13 -48.04
N GLY A 463 -7.58 -21.88 -48.31
CA GLY A 463 -7.43 -20.79 -47.32
C GLY A 463 -6.01 -20.21 -47.24
N GLY A 464 -5.30 -20.17 -48.38
CA GLY A 464 -3.97 -19.57 -48.49
C GLY A 464 -3.97 -18.03 -48.35
N PRO A 465 -2.78 -17.41 -48.39
CA PRO A 465 -2.62 -16.00 -48.12
C PRO A 465 -3.26 -15.11 -49.19
N SER A 466 -3.90 -14.02 -48.78
CA SER A 466 -4.39 -12.99 -49.72
C SER A 466 -3.24 -12.04 -50.10
N VAL A 467 -3.18 -11.62 -51.37
CA VAL A 467 -2.09 -10.81 -51.91
C VAL A 467 -2.63 -9.59 -52.65
N ALA A 468 -2.17 -8.41 -52.24
CA ALA A 468 -2.44 -7.14 -52.89
C ALA A 468 -1.15 -6.45 -53.30
N LEU A 469 -1.19 -5.75 -54.44
CA LEU A 469 -0.09 -4.93 -54.95
C LEU A 469 -0.46 -3.46 -54.84
N HIS A 470 0.53 -2.61 -54.56
CA HIS A 470 0.30 -1.17 -54.53
C HIS A 470 0.17 -0.62 -55.96
N ALA A 471 -0.78 0.29 -56.19
CA ALA A 471 -1.09 0.80 -57.52
C ALA A 471 0.05 1.61 -58.17
N HIS A 472 0.88 2.25 -57.36
CA HIS A 472 1.88 3.23 -57.84
C HIS A 472 3.30 2.95 -57.34
N LEU A 473 3.47 2.11 -56.32
CA LEU A 473 4.78 1.84 -55.72
C LEU A 473 5.23 0.43 -56.11
N SER A 474 6.25 0.36 -56.94
CA SER A 474 6.78 -0.93 -57.40
C SER A 474 7.58 -1.61 -56.30
N GLY A 475 7.43 -2.94 -56.18
CA GLY A 475 8.02 -3.72 -55.08
C GLY A 475 7.22 -3.63 -53.77
N ALA A 476 6.11 -2.88 -53.76
CA ALA A 476 5.21 -2.81 -52.61
C ALA A 476 4.14 -3.90 -52.69
N VAL A 477 4.17 -4.81 -51.71
CA VAL A 477 3.32 -5.99 -51.62
C VAL A 477 2.68 -6.02 -50.25
N ARG A 478 1.40 -6.39 -50.20
CA ARG A 478 0.70 -6.69 -48.96
C ARG A 478 0.17 -8.12 -49.01
N CYS A 479 0.59 -8.93 -48.06
CA CYS A 479 0.16 -10.32 -47.91
C CYS A 479 -0.53 -10.51 -46.57
N THR A 480 -1.61 -11.29 -46.51
CA THR A 480 -2.28 -11.63 -45.25
C THR A 480 -2.44 -13.12 -45.10
N THR A 481 -2.10 -13.66 -43.93
CA THR A 481 -2.29 -15.07 -43.57
C THR A 481 -2.93 -15.20 -42.18
N LYS A 482 -3.41 -16.40 -41.86
CA LYS A 482 -3.85 -16.77 -40.50
C LYS A 482 -2.79 -17.67 -39.88
N VAL A 483 -2.35 -17.33 -38.68
CA VAL A 483 -1.49 -18.17 -37.84
C VAL A 483 -2.36 -18.77 -36.73
N PRO A 484 -2.62 -20.09 -36.77
CA PRO A 484 -3.51 -20.71 -35.81
C PRO A 484 -2.85 -20.85 -34.43
N ASN A 485 -3.59 -20.54 -33.36
CA ASN A 485 -3.23 -20.86 -31.97
C ASN A 485 -2.00 -20.11 -31.45
N VAL A 486 -1.70 -18.96 -32.06
CA VAL A 486 -0.61 -18.08 -31.66
C VAL A 486 -1.20 -16.72 -31.33
N HIS A 487 -0.82 -16.17 -30.19
CA HIS A 487 -1.17 -14.82 -29.77
C HIS A 487 -0.31 -13.77 -30.52
N PRO A 488 -0.82 -12.56 -30.84
CA PRO A 488 -0.05 -11.56 -31.59
C PRO A 488 1.30 -11.17 -30.97
N PHE A 489 1.33 -11.01 -29.64
CA PHE A 489 2.53 -10.59 -28.92
C PHE A 489 3.73 -11.56 -29.11
N PRO A 490 3.65 -12.84 -28.71
CA PRO A 490 4.77 -13.77 -28.89
C PRO A 490 5.14 -13.96 -30.37
N LEU A 491 4.18 -13.88 -31.30
CA LEU A 491 4.50 -13.93 -32.74
C LEU A 491 5.43 -12.79 -33.16
N CYS A 492 5.08 -11.55 -32.83
CA CYS A 492 5.91 -10.40 -33.15
C CYS A 492 7.24 -10.42 -32.40
N ALA A 493 7.26 -10.88 -31.15
CA ALA A 493 8.49 -11.03 -30.37
C ALA A 493 9.45 -12.03 -31.02
N MET A 494 8.96 -13.22 -31.43
CA MET A 494 9.77 -14.21 -32.15
C MET A 494 10.25 -13.68 -33.51
N LEU A 495 9.38 -13.04 -34.29
CA LEU A 495 9.78 -12.46 -35.58
C LEU A 495 10.86 -11.38 -35.42
N ASN A 496 10.88 -10.66 -34.29
CA ASN A 496 11.89 -9.67 -33.97
C ASN A 496 13.17 -10.27 -33.36
N SER A 497 13.13 -11.51 -32.87
CA SER A 497 14.27 -12.19 -32.23
C SER A 497 15.41 -12.42 -33.21
N GLU A 498 16.64 -12.11 -32.77
CA GLU A 498 17.85 -12.35 -33.56
C GLU A 498 18.08 -13.84 -33.83
N GLU A 499 17.87 -14.67 -32.80
CA GLU A 499 18.07 -16.12 -32.86
C GLU A 499 17.14 -16.72 -33.89
N PHE A 500 15.85 -16.39 -33.81
CA PHE A 500 14.86 -16.84 -34.76
C PHE A 500 15.19 -16.40 -36.19
N LYS A 501 15.60 -15.14 -36.41
CA LYS A 501 15.98 -14.65 -37.74
C LYS A 501 17.20 -15.40 -38.30
N ARG A 502 18.23 -15.65 -37.47
CA ARG A 502 19.44 -16.38 -37.90
C ARG A 502 19.18 -17.85 -38.21
N GLU A 503 18.31 -18.50 -37.45
CA GLU A 503 17.96 -19.91 -37.66
C GLU A 503 17.00 -20.11 -38.83
N SER A 504 16.06 -19.19 -39.04
CA SER A 504 15.04 -19.32 -40.07
C SER A 504 15.52 -18.93 -41.48
N ASP A 505 16.51 -18.03 -41.61
CA ASP A 505 17.03 -17.61 -42.92
C ASP A 505 18.50 -17.98 -43.13
N THR A 506 18.70 -19.13 -43.79
CA THR A 506 20.02 -19.65 -44.18
C THR A 506 20.81 -18.74 -45.15
N ASN A 507 20.18 -17.72 -45.72
CA ASN A 507 20.84 -16.77 -46.61
C ASN A 507 21.54 -15.64 -45.85
N ILE A 508 21.28 -15.47 -44.55
CA ILE A 508 21.93 -14.47 -43.71
C ILE A 508 23.40 -14.88 -43.48
N LEU A 509 24.32 -14.07 -44.00
CA LEU A 509 25.77 -14.27 -43.85
C LEU A 509 26.32 -13.55 -42.62
N GLU A 510 25.76 -12.39 -42.29
CA GLU A 510 26.12 -11.60 -41.12
C GLU A 510 24.87 -10.95 -40.57
N PHE A 511 24.69 -11.04 -39.25
CA PHE A 511 23.60 -10.39 -38.53
C PHE A 511 24.17 -9.85 -37.22
N ARG A 512 24.00 -8.56 -36.98
CA ARG A 512 24.46 -7.92 -35.74
C ARG A 512 23.58 -6.74 -35.38
N VAL A 513 23.33 -6.58 -34.08
CA VAL A 513 22.77 -5.33 -33.54
C VAL A 513 23.88 -4.29 -33.54
N VAL A 514 23.64 -3.20 -34.26
CA VAL A 514 24.52 -2.02 -34.33
C VAL A 514 24.32 -1.16 -33.09
N GLU A 515 23.06 -0.98 -32.69
CA GLU A 515 22.66 -0.15 -31.56
C GLU A 515 21.33 -0.65 -30.97
N LYS A 516 21.26 -0.78 -29.65
CA LYS A 516 20.00 -1.03 -28.93
C LYS A 516 19.43 0.31 -28.49
N VAL A 517 18.32 0.73 -29.12
CA VAL A 517 17.68 2.04 -28.85
C VAL A 517 16.76 1.95 -27.64
N SER A 518 16.03 0.84 -27.50
CA SER A 518 15.21 0.49 -26.34
C SER A 518 15.04 -1.03 -26.24
N ASP A 519 14.29 -1.52 -25.25
CA ASP A 519 14.00 -2.96 -25.14
C ASP A 519 13.17 -3.52 -26.30
N PHE A 520 12.46 -2.65 -27.02
CA PHE A 520 11.62 -3.04 -28.15
C PHE A 520 12.07 -2.47 -29.49
N CYS A 521 13.22 -1.77 -29.55
CA CYS A 521 13.74 -1.15 -30.76
C CYS A 521 15.27 -1.31 -30.86
N SER A 522 15.74 -1.83 -31.99
CA SER A 522 17.16 -2.01 -32.25
C SER A 522 17.49 -1.67 -33.70
N ILE A 523 18.68 -1.12 -33.92
CA ILE A 523 19.25 -0.91 -35.25
C ILE A 523 20.11 -2.13 -35.59
N ILE A 524 19.83 -2.73 -36.74
CA ILE A 524 20.39 -4.01 -37.16
C ILE A 524 21.14 -3.82 -38.47
N TYR A 525 22.32 -4.45 -38.55
CA TYR A 525 23.03 -4.69 -39.80
C TYR A 525 22.83 -6.15 -40.20
N GLN A 526 22.42 -6.36 -41.44
CA GLN A 526 22.24 -7.68 -42.03
C GLN A 526 22.92 -7.74 -43.39
N LYS A 527 23.66 -8.82 -43.64
CA LYS A 527 24.23 -9.17 -44.95
C LYS A 527 23.63 -10.47 -45.42
N THR A 528 23.12 -10.49 -46.65
CA THR A 528 22.39 -11.63 -47.22
C THR A 528 23.01 -12.07 -48.54
N SER A 529 23.10 -13.39 -48.73
CA SER A 529 23.45 -14.02 -49.99
C SER A 529 22.22 -14.21 -50.88
N LEU A 530 22.32 -13.87 -52.16
CA LEU A 530 21.24 -14.15 -53.14
C LEU A 530 21.48 -15.45 -53.94
N GLY A 531 22.56 -16.16 -53.65
CA GLY A 531 22.99 -17.34 -54.42
C GLY A 531 23.49 -17.01 -55.83
N GLY A 532 24.22 -17.95 -56.43
CA GLY A 532 24.70 -17.85 -57.83
C GLY A 532 25.77 -16.77 -58.07
N MET A 533 25.73 -16.12 -59.25
CA MET A 533 26.65 -15.04 -59.66
C MET A 533 26.20 -13.63 -59.25
N LEU A 534 25.15 -13.50 -58.44
CA LEU A 534 24.64 -12.20 -57.99
C LEU A 534 25.48 -11.69 -56.81
N GLU A 535 25.85 -10.40 -56.84
CA GLU A 535 26.52 -9.77 -55.71
C GLU A 535 25.67 -9.84 -54.43
N HIS A 536 26.31 -9.85 -53.27
CA HIS A 536 25.63 -9.83 -51.98
C HIS A 536 24.84 -8.54 -51.75
N ARG A 537 23.93 -8.58 -50.78
CA ARG A 537 23.18 -7.41 -50.31
C ARG A 537 23.47 -7.17 -48.85
N ASP A 538 23.56 -5.90 -48.48
CA ASP A 538 23.55 -5.49 -47.09
C ASP A 538 22.37 -4.56 -46.81
N ALA A 539 21.91 -4.53 -45.58
CA ALA A 539 20.86 -3.65 -45.11
C ALA A 539 21.23 -3.12 -43.72
N VAL A 540 20.93 -1.84 -43.50
CA VAL A 540 20.93 -1.25 -42.16
C VAL A 540 19.50 -0.75 -41.94
N TYR A 541 18.85 -1.29 -40.92
CA TYR A 541 17.45 -1.01 -40.66
C TYR A 541 17.19 -0.94 -39.15
N ALA A 542 16.24 -0.11 -38.75
CA ALA A 542 15.68 -0.19 -37.42
C ALA A 542 14.58 -1.27 -37.41
N SER A 543 14.51 -2.04 -36.34
CA SER A 543 13.53 -3.10 -36.09
C SER A 543 12.86 -2.83 -34.76
N MET A 544 11.52 -2.72 -34.77
CA MET A 544 10.76 -2.31 -33.60
C MET A 544 9.50 -3.15 -33.42
N VAL A 545 9.17 -3.48 -32.17
CA VAL A 545 7.87 -4.07 -31.79
C VAL A 545 7.06 -3.03 -31.03
N VAL A 546 5.82 -2.78 -31.48
CA VAL A 546 4.89 -1.83 -30.86
C VAL A 546 3.60 -2.53 -30.50
N ASP A 547 3.29 -2.54 -29.22
CA ASP A 547 2.01 -2.99 -28.68
C ASP A 547 1.02 -1.82 -28.69
N VAL A 548 0.04 -1.88 -29.60
CA VAL A 548 -0.90 -0.78 -29.85
C VAL A 548 -2.12 -0.91 -28.94
N ASN A 549 -2.70 -2.11 -28.85
CA ASN A 549 -3.86 -2.43 -28.03
C ASN A 549 -3.92 -3.95 -27.79
N PRO A 550 -4.82 -4.45 -26.92
CA PRO A 550 -4.87 -5.87 -26.55
C PRO A 550 -5.03 -6.85 -27.72
N ASP A 551 -5.50 -6.38 -28.88
CA ASP A 551 -5.74 -7.20 -30.06
C ASP A 551 -4.76 -6.90 -31.21
N LEU A 552 -3.80 -5.99 -31.05
CA LEU A 552 -2.95 -5.52 -32.14
C LEU A 552 -1.52 -5.25 -31.68
N VAL A 553 -0.60 -6.06 -32.20
CA VAL A 553 0.85 -5.86 -32.09
C VAL A 553 1.43 -5.67 -33.48
N MET A 554 2.38 -4.76 -33.60
CA MET A 554 3.06 -4.48 -34.85
C MET A 554 4.56 -4.74 -34.70
N MET A 555 5.17 -5.37 -35.69
CA MET A 555 6.62 -5.37 -35.88
C MET A 555 6.94 -4.59 -37.14
N ILE A 556 7.83 -3.61 -37.04
CA ILE A 556 8.13 -2.67 -38.13
C ILE A 556 9.64 -2.63 -38.33
N GLU A 557 10.05 -2.79 -39.59
CA GLU A 557 11.43 -2.65 -40.03
C GLU A 557 11.49 -1.57 -41.12
N TRP A 558 12.43 -0.64 -40.99
CA TRP A 558 12.61 0.42 -41.99
C TRP A 558 14.08 0.78 -42.14
N PRO A 559 14.50 1.20 -43.34
CA PRO A 559 15.89 1.47 -43.59
C PRO A 559 16.34 2.73 -42.83
N VAL A 560 17.52 2.66 -42.22
CA VAL A 560 18.14 3.82 -41.54
C VAL A 560 19.58 3.97 -41.98
N GLU A 561 20.09 5.21 -41.95
CA GLU A 561 21.47 5.52 -42.26
C GLU A 561 22.24 5.77 -40.96
N VAL A 562 23.32 5.01 -40.75
CA VAL A 562 24.17 5.13 -39.55
C VAL A 562 25.62 5.23 -39.97
N ALA A 563 26.32 6.25 -39.47
CA ALA A 563 27.70 6.55 -39.85
C ALA A 563 28.68 5.40 -39.58
N SER A 564 28.42 4.56 -38.57
CA SER A 564 29.25 3.41 -38.20
C SER A 564 29.13 2.22 -39.17
N CYS A 565 28.14 2.21 -40.07
CA CYS A 565 27.88 1.11 -41.00
C CYS A 565 27.78 1.59 -42.46
N PRO A 566 28.88 2.14 -43.04
CA PRO A 566 28.91 2.57 -44.43
C PRO A 566 28.69 1.39 -45.39
N GLN A 567 28.35 1.69 -46.64
CA GLN A 567 28.15 0.66 -47.67
C GLN A 567 29.43 -0.14 -47.89
N VAL A 568 29.31 -1.47 -47.85
CA VAL A 568 30.43 -2.39 -48.08
C VAL A 568 30.76 -2.50 -49.58
N ALA A 569 32.05 -2.49 -49.93
CA ALA A 569 32.48 -2.67 -51.31
C ALA A 569 32.01 -4.02 -51.90
N ARG A 570 31.56 -4.03 -53.16
CA ARG A 570 30.99 -5.21 -53.86
C ARG A 570 29.74 -5.80 -53.17
N CYS A 571 29.03 -4.95 -52.45
CA CYS A 571 27.73 -5.24 -51.85
C CYS A 571 26.78 -4.09 -52.20
N HIS A 572 25.56 -4.40 -52.61
CA HIS A 572 24.55 -3.37 -52.85
C HIS A 572 23.67 -3.19 -51.60
N ARG A 573 23.49 -1.94 -51.17
CA ARG A 573 22.64 -1.58 -50.03
C ARG A 573 21.16 -1.71 -50.41
N ALA A 574 20.46 -2.61 -49.74
CA ALA A 574 19.01 -2.72 -49.80
C ALA A 574 18.35 -1.67 -48.87
N ARG A 575 17.21 -1.14 -49.30
CA ARG A 575 16.41 -0.16 -48.55
C ARG A 575 14.95 -0.60 -48.50
N SER A 576 14.69 -1.67 -47.77
CA SER A 576 13.35 -2.27 -47.68
C SER A 576 12.64 -1.85 -46.41
N PHE A 577 11.32 -1.71 -46.51
CA PHE A 577 10.41 -1.52 -45.38
C PHE A 577 9.56 -2.77 -45.21
N PHE A 578 9.35 -3.19 -43.97
CA PHE A 578 8.46 -4.28 -43.61
C PHE A 578 7.59 -3.86 -42.43
N CYS A 579 6.30 -4.14 -42.50
CA CYS A 579 5.34 -3.89 -41.44
C CYS A 579 4.48 -5.14 -41.27
N TYR A 580 4.69 -5.85 -40.18
CA TYR A 580 3.94 -7.01 -39.74
C TYR A 580 2.85 -6.55 -38.78
N GLU A 581 1.61 -6.50 -39.26
CA GLU A 581 0.42 -6.23 -38.46
C GLU A 581 -0.15 -7.56 -37.94
N ALA A 582 0.04 -7.86 -36.66
CA ALA A 582 -0.47 -9.06 -36.01
C ALA A 582 -1.74 -8.72 -35.21
N LYS A 583 -2.89 -9.17 -35.71
CA LYS A 583 -4.20 -8.89 -35.11
C LYS A 583 -4.84 -10.14 -34.51
N ALA A 584 -5.27 -10.09 -33.26
CA ALA A 584 -5.96 -11.18 -32.60
C ALA A 584 -7.32 -11.47 -33.27
N ILE A 585 -7.62 -12.76 -33.43
CA ILE A 585 -8.93 -13.32 -33.76
C ILE A 585 -9.32 -14.23 -32.59
N ARG A 586 -10.20 -13.74 -31.73
CA ARG A 586 -10.65 -14.46 -30.53
C ARG A 586 -11.79 -15.41 -30.88
N HIS A 587 -11.63 -16.68 -30.52
CA HIS A 587 -12.68 -17.69 -30.49
C HIS A 587 -12.89 -18.16 -29.04
N ALA A 588 -14.01 -18.84 -28.77
CA ALA A 588 -14.42 -19.22 -27.41
C ALA A 588 -13.38 -20.02 -26.60
N LYS A 589 -12.42 -20.69 -27.25
CA LYS A 589 -11.38 -21.50 -26.61
C LYS A 589 -9.98 -21.31 -27.20
N SER A 590 -9.79 -20.35 -28.10
CA SER A 590 -8.50 -20.15 -28.77
C SER A 590 -8.33 -18.72 -29.27
N VAL A 591 -7.08 -18.28 -29.30
CA VAL A 591 -6.69 -17.05 -29.99
C VAL A 591 -5.90 -17.46 -31.23
N HIS A 592 -6.31 -16.96 -32.39
CA HIS A 592 -5.50 -17.04 -33.60
C HIS A 592 -5.02 -15.64 -33.98
N THR A 593 -3.95 -15.55 -34.75
CA THR A 593 -3.45 -14.27 -35.24
C THR A 593 -3.69 -14.13 -36.73
N ARG A 594 -4.29 -13.02 -37.16
CA ARG A 594 -4.22 -12.56 -38.55
C ARG A 594 -2.92 -11.78 -38.69
N LEU A 595 -2.00 -12.29 -39.49
CA LEU A 595 -0.74 -11.62 -39.80
C LEU A 595 -0.84 -10.97 -41.18
N THR A 596 -0.76 -9.65 -41.23
CA THR A 596 -0.68 -8.89 -42.47
C THR A 596 0.73 -8.31 -42.61
N LEU A 597 1.48 -8.76 -43.59
CA LEU A 597 2.77 -8.19 -43.96
C LEU A 597 2.57 -7.16 -45.07
N THR A 598 2.95 -5.93 -44.81
CA THR A 598 3.11 -4.89 -45.82
C THR A 598 4.61 -4.65 -46.02
N ALA A 599 5.10 -4.90 -47.22
CA ALA A 599 6.52 -4.76 -47.55
C ALA A 599 6.70 -3.78 -48.71
N VAL A 600 7.77 -3.00 -48.68
CA VAL A 600 8.30 -2.27 -49.84
C VAL A 600 9.72 -2.75 -50.03
N VAL A 601 9.94 -3.59 -51.04
CA VAL A 601 11.23 -4.23 -51.25
C VAL A 601 12.06 -3.45 -52.27
N ASN A 602 13.21 -2.94 -51.86
CA ASN A 602 14.18 -2.30 -52.72
C ASN A 602 15.56 -2.94 -52.55
N MET A 603 15.92 -3.81 -53.49
CA MET A 603 17.17 -4.60 -53.45
C MET A 603 18.41 -3.83 -53.91
N GLY A 604 18.30 -2.57 -54.31
CA GLY A 604 19.42 -1.79 -54.87
C GLY A 604 19.99 -2.35 -56.18
N GLY A 605 20.98 -1.65 -56.75
CA GLY A 605 21.69 -2.08 -57.97
C GLY A 605 20.81 -2.24 -59.22
N SER A 606 21.24 -3.07 -60.18
CA SER A 606 20.52 -3.32 -61.45
C SER A 606 19.16 -4.01 -61.26
N LEU A 607 18.99 -4.77 -60.18
CA LEU A 607 17.71 -5.34 -59.75
C LEU A 607 16.75 -4.26 -59.22
N GLY A 608 17.22 -3.13 -58.71
CA GLY A 608 16.37 -1.97 -58.38
C GLY A 608 15.93 -1.11 -59.57
N SER A 609 16.42 -1.42 -60.78
CA SER A 609 16.18 -0.61 -61.99
C SER A 609 14.73 -0.68 -62.48
N ARG A 610 14.25 0.40 -63.13
CA ARG A 610 12.86 0.54 -63.60
C ARG A 610 12.40 -0.56 -64.58
N PHE A 611 13.33 -1.28 -65.20
CA PHE A 611 13.06 -2.27 -66.25
C PHE A 611 12.74 -3.68 -65.73
N LEU A 612 13.32 -4.10 -64.59
CA LEU A 612 13.07 -5.44 -63.99
C LEU A 612 11.96 -5.44 -62.93
N ARG A 613 11.49 -4.25 -62.56
CA ARG A 613 10.47 -3.97 -61.53
C ARG A 613 9.15 -4.75 -61.65
N PRO A 614 8.54 -4.94 -62.85
CA PRO A 614 7.29 -5.70 -62.97
C PRO A 614 7.48 -7.20 -62.69
N VAL A 615 8.63 -7.76 -63.07
CA VAL A 615 8.99 -9.17 -62.82
C VAL A 615 9.30 -9.37 -61.35
N LEU A 616 9.98 -8.40 -60.73
CA LEU A 616 10.27 -8.40 -59.30
C LEU A 616 9.02 -8.25 -58.45
N GLY A 617 8.05 -7.41 -58.80
CA GLY A 617 6.79 -7.28 -58.04
C GLY A 617 6.04 -8.62 -57.94
N ARG A 618 6.06 -9.43 -59.01
CA ARG A 618 5.49 -10.77 -59.01
C ARG A 618 6.31 -11.76 -58.18
N GLY A 619 7.62 -11.82 -58.40
CA GLY A 619 8.52 -12.72 -57.67
C GLY A 619 8.60 -12.41 -56.17
N THR A 620 8.60 -11.14 -55.79
CA THR A 620 8.52 -10.68 -54.40
C THR A 620 7.20 -11.09 -53.76
N ALA A 621 6.08 -10.94 -54.48
CA ALA A 621 4.79 -11.40 -53.97
C ALA A 621 4.73 -12.92 -53.77
N GLU A 622 5.27 -13.70 -54.71
CA GLU A 622 5.38 -15.17 -54.58
C GLU A 622 6.28 -15.57 -53.40
N ALA A 623 7.45 -14.93 -53.24
CA ALA A 623 8.37 -15.21 -52.15
C ALA A 623 7.78 -14.86 -50.77
N LEU A 624 7.20 -13.66 -50.62
CA LEU A 624 6.64 -13.21 -49.34
C LEU A 624 5.38 -14.01 -48.96
N SER A 625 4.50 -14.29 -49.92
CA SER A 625 3.32 -15.12 -49.66
C SER A 625 3.69 -16.58 -49.36
N GLY A 626 4.70 -17.13 -50.05
CA GLY A 626 5.28 -18.44 -49.76
C GLY A 626 5.85 -18.52 -48.34
N GLY A 627 6.68 -17.55 -47.95
CA GLY A 627 7.26 -17.49 -46.60
C GLY A 627 6.21 -17.34 -45.50
N LEU A 628 5.16 -16.53 -45.70
CA LEU A 628 4.04 -16.44 -44.76
C LEU A 628 3.23 -17.75 -44.66
N ALA A 629 3.10 -18.49 -45.76
CA ALA A 629 2.44 -19.79 -45.74
C ALA A 629 3.28 -20.84 -45.02
N GLU A 630 4.61 -20.81 -45.19
CA GLU A 630 5.55 -21.66 -44.44
C GLU A 630 5.55 -21.33 -42.95
N LEU A 631 5.57 -20.05 -42.58
CA LEU A 631 5.45 -19.59 -41.19
C LEU A 631 4.14 -20.08 -40.54
N SER A 632 3.02 -19.93 -41.25
CA SER A 632 1.72 -20.42 -40.77
C SER A 632 1.71 -21.94 -40.57
N LYS A 633 2.35 -22.69 -41.47
CA LYS A 633 2.50 -24.15 -41.35
C LYS A 633 3.42 -24.54 -40.20
N PHE A 634 4.52 -23.82 -39.99
CA PHE A 634 5.48 -24.08 -38.91
C PHE A 634 4.78 -24.10 -37.54
N PHE A 635 3.92 -23.12 -37.24
CA PHE A 635 3.16 -23.10 -35.99
C PHE A 635 2.06 -24.18 -35.89
N GLY A 636 1.80 -24.91 -36.97
CA GLY A 636 0.98 -26.12 -36.96
C GLY A 636 1.77 -27.41 -36.71
N THR A 637 3.10 -27.34 -36.57
CA THR A 637 3.98 -28.49 -36.29
C THR A 637 4.28 -28.63 -34.80
N ASP A 638 4.85 -29.78 -34.41
CA ASP A 638 5.33 -30.01 -33.04
C ASP A 638 6.46 -29.05 -32.67
N GLU A 639 7.37 -28.75 -33.61
CA GLU A 639 8.47 -27.79 -33.42
C GLU A 639 7.95 -26.37 -33.16
N GLY A 640 7.01 -25.89 -33.97
CA GLY A 640 6.39 -24.58 -33.77
C GLY A 640 5.57 -24.51 -32.47
N SER A 641 4.93 -25.61 -32.07
CA SER A 641 4.23 -25.71 -30.78
C SER A 641 5.21 -25.64 -29.60
N ALA A 642 6.37 -26.30 -29.70
CA ALA A 642 7.43 -26.24 -28.71
C ALA A 642 8.03 -24.83 -28.59
N ALA A 643 8.33 -24.17 -29.72
CA ALA A 643 8.81 -22.80 -29.74
C ALA A 643 7.82 -21.82 -29.07
N MET A 644 6.51 -22.04 -29.26
CA MET A 644 5.47 -21.24 -28.59
C MET A 644 5.42 -21.47 -27.08
N LEU A 645 5.63 -22.71 -26.61
CA LEU A 645 5.71 -23.02 -25.18
C LEU A 645 6.96 -22.39 -24.54
N ASP A 646 8.08 -22.38 -25.26
CA ASP A 646 9.31 -21.74 -24.78
C ASP A 646 9.16 -20.22 -24.74
N ALA A 647 8.55 -19.60 -25.76
CA ALA A 647 8.19 -18.18 -25.74
C ALA A 647 7.25 -17.85 -24.56
N GLN A 648 6.27 -18.70 -24.26
CA GLN A 648 5.40 -18.53 -23.10
C GLN A 648 6.19 -18.52 -21.79
N ARG A 649 7.08 -19.50 -21.60
CA ARG A 649 7.92 -19.60 -20.40
C ARG A 649 8.82 -18.38 -20.25
N GLU A 650 9.42 -17.92 -21.35
CA GLU A 650 10.32 -16.78 -21.33
C GLU A 650 9.58 -15.48 -21.00
N VAL A 651 8.36 -15.28 -21.51
CA VAL A 651 7.53 -14.12 -21.13
C VAL A 651 7.17 -14.16 -19.64
N LEU A 652 6.70 -15.30 -19.13
CA LEU A 652 6.37 -15.45 -17.70
C LEU A 652 7.60 -15.15 -16.83
N LYS A 653 8.74 -15.72 -17.21
CA LYS A 653 10.02 -15.51 -16.51
C LYS A 653 10.45 -14.06 -16.54
N SER A 654 10.45 -13.41 -17.71
CA SER A 654 10.87 -12.01 -17.87
C SER A 654 10.01 -11.04 -17.06
N VAL A 655 8.67 -11.21 -17.05
CA VAL A 655 7.78 -10.39 -16.23
C VAL A 655 8.06 -10.61 -14.74
N CYS A 656 8.22 -11.86 -14.31
CA CYS A 656 8.53 -12.17 -12.91
C CYS A 656 9.93 -11.72 -12.48
N GLU A 657 10.92 -11.70 -13.37
CA GLU A 657 12.28 -11.21 -13.10
C GLU A 657 12.31 -9.68 -13.02
N GLY A 658 11.62 -9.01 -13.94
CA GLY A 658 11.45 -7.55 -13.91
C GLY A 658 10.76 -7.11 -12.62
N LEU A 659 9.61 -7.70 -12.30
CA LEU A 659 8.89 -7.40 -11.07
C LEU A 659 9.73 -7.67 -9.81
N ARG A 660 10.48 -8.78 -9.79
CA ARG A 660 11.38 -9.11 -8.66
C ARG A 660 12.47 -8.05 -8.47
N ALA A 661 12.98 -7.47 -9.56
CA ALA A 661 14.03 -6.45 -9.51
C ALA A 661 13.51 -5.08 -9.03
N GLU A 662 12.24 -4.78 -9.28
CA GLU A 662 11.61 -3.51 -8.91
C GLU A 662 10.98 -3.53 -7.51
N LEU A 663 10.51 -4.69 -7.04
CA LEU A 663 9.92 -4.82 -5.72
C LEU A 663 10.97 -4.74 -4.59
N PRO A 664 10.60 -4.16 -3.43
CA PRO A 664 11.35 -4.35 -2.18
C PRO A 664 11.53 -5.84 -1.87
N ALA A 665 12.63 -6.21 -1.20
CA ALA A 665 12.99 -7.62 -1.02
C ALA A 665 11.90 -8.40 -0.25
N SER A 666 11.29 -7.77 0.75
CA SER A 666 10.17 -8.31 1.52
C SER A 666 8.90 -8.52 0.68
N ALA A 667 8.60 -7.63 -0.26
CA ALA A 667 7.47 -7.79 -1.19
C ALA A 667 7.76 -8.88 -2.24
N ALA A 668 9.00 -8.96 -2.75
CA ALA A 668 9.42 -10.03 -3.65
C ALA A 668 9.33 -11.40 -2.97
N SER A 669 9.83 -11.54 -1.74
CA SER A 669 9.70 -12.75 -0.92
C SER A 669 8.23 -13.12 -0.69
N PHE A 670 7.37 -12.14 -0.40
CA PHE A 670 5.92 -12.37 -0.27
C PHE A 670 5.33 -12.97 -1.55
N MET A 671 5.68 -12.43 -2.72
CA MET A 671 5.22 -12.94 -4.01
C MET A 671 5.74 -14.35 -4.28
N GLU A 672 7.00 -14.65 -3.97
CA GLU A 672 7.56 -16.00 -4.11
C GLU A 672 6.80 -17.05 -3.29
N VAL A 673 6.38 -16.69 -2.08
CA VAL A 673 5.71 -17.61 -1.17
C VAL A 673 4.22 -17.77 -1.50
N HIS A 674 3.54 -16.68 -1.87
CA HIS A 674 2.08 -16.69 -1.99
C HIS A 674 1.56 -16.67 -3.44
N SER A 675 2.32 -16.18 -4.42
CA SER A 675 1.86 -16.10 -5.80
C SER A 675 2.11 -17.40 -6.56
N GLU A 676 1.05 -17.99 -7.11
CA GLU A 676 1.14 -19.19 -7.95
C GLU A 676 1.99 -18.97 -9.22
N VAL A 677 2.04 -17.73 -9.73
CA VAL A 677 2.85 -17.37 -10.91
C VAL A 677 4.34 -17.41 -10.57
N PHE A 678 4.73 -16.84 -9.42
CA PHE A 678 6.12 -16.91 -8.98
C PHE A 678 6.51 -18.35 -8.67
N LYS A 679 5.62 -19.17 -8.09
CA LYS A 679 5.86 -20.60 -7.92
C LYS A 679 6.00 -21.33 -9.25
N GLN A 680 5.26 -20.94 -10.28
CA GLN A 680 5.39 -21.52 -11.63
C GLN A 680 6.77 -21.22 -12.25
N VAL A 681 7.33 -20.03 -12.01
CA VAL A 681 8.61 -19.58 -12.59
C VAL A 681 9.81 -20.02 -11.75
N TYR A 682 9.75 -19.82 -10.44
CA TYR A 682 10.87 -20.01 -9.50
C TYR A 682 10.71 -21.21 -8.58
N GLY A 683 9.51 -21.79 -8.51
CA GLY A 683 9.28 -22.96 -7.68
C GLY A 683 10.18 -24.09 -8.11
N ARG A 684 10.92 -24.66 -7.17
CA ARG A 684 11.54 -25.95 -7.38
C ARG A 684 10.42 -26.93 -7.72
N VAL A 685 10.56 -27.66 -8.82
CA VAL A 685 9.85 -28.92 -9.01
C VAL A 685 10.17 -29.74 -7.77
N THR A 686 9.26 -29.80 -6.79
CA THR A 686 9.31 -30.83 -5.76
C THR A 686 9.22 -32.12 -6.56
N PRO A 687 10.26 -32.97 -6.60
CA PRO A 687 10.09 -34.28 -7.19
C PRO A 687 8.96 -34.92 -6.41
N SER A 688 7.88 -35.27 -7.11
CA SER A 688 6.82 -36.09 -6.56
C SER A 688 7.50 -37.24 -5.83
N LEU A 689 7.30 -37.31 -4.52
CA LEU A 689 7.63 -38.49 -3.73
C LEU A 689 6.97 -39.66 -4.46
N GLU A 690 7.79 -40.46 -5.16
CA GLU A 690 7.39 -41.80 -5.56
C GLU A 690 6.88 -42.49 -4.29
N PRO A 691 5.77 -43.24 -4.36
CA PRO A 691 5.32 -44.00 -3.22
C PRO A 691 6.45 -44.96 -2.84
N LEU A 692 6.92 -44.84 -1.59
CA LEU A 692 7.73 -45.86 -0.93
C LEU A 692 7.00 -47.19 -1.10
N GLU A 693 7.41 -47.99 -2.08
CA GLU A 693 7.08 -49.40 -2.13
C GLU A 693 7.72 -50.03 -0.88
N VAL A 694 6.83 -50.49 0.00
CA VAL A 694 7.17 -51.32 1.14
C VAL A 694 7.79 -52.61 0.60
N ALA A 695 9.04 -52.87 0.99
CA ALA A 695 9.66 -54.19 0.98
C ALA A 695 10.24 -54.47 2.38
#